data_AF-A0A961JV31-F1
#
_entry.id   AF-A0A961JV31-F1
#
_cell.length_a   1.000
_cell.length_b   1.000
_cell.length_c   1.000
_cell.angle_alpha   90.00
_cell.angle_beta   90.00
_cell.angle_gamma   90.00
#
_symmetry.space_group_name_H-M   'P 1'
#
loop_
_entity.id
_entity.type
_entity.pdbx_description
1 polymer ?
#
loop_
_entity_poly.entity_id
_entity_poly.type
_entity_poly.pdbx_seq_one_letter_code
_entity_poly.pdbx_strand_id
1 'polypeptide(L)'
;MTITATNVLNLPDDGTSNLLAGATGMTSVNIGGTTYLYVAGYYSNALMVYETGPGGSLTPVQSIVDDATTQLLGLWTVDTVSVGGETYLATAGTEHGISVFQVGADGKLSLTESIADDATIFSTYPYDVITFELNDRSFVYTVGYDDNGVSAFELETDGTLTNLQNVADADNAAYELSGALGGTAVTVAGAHYLIVAGYTDDGLSVFQIDGNGTLTNVANVPDDASTLLNGVSDVTTAQVNGITYVYTGALNDTGLTIFRMDPGGALSFVGTVPDDAAQFTQGIWGIETIEMGGNSYIMSSSRTEYGTSLYRINDDGTLTNLVNIGDADNGSYELSGHYYTEIVQIDGAYYVYASGQTDNGVSAFRLDLPISISYNGKVVDMSETLVGAMRAAPAGSTITITDAALLDASLENVDVTQDDITVDMGTSGIAAYFYLSDYAFTFNVIGDGTAIVYGSDANGETISLGDGADEVFGMGGRDDLSGGRGSDWLHGGHGADTIAGGRGDDTVYGGAGNDKVYGSGGDDSVYVTNGRDWVSGGDGKDTLNGGKGDDTINGGDGNDRIDGGNDNDKLVGAAGNDRIDGSLGNDLLDGGVGKDTLIGDKGSDTLSGGGGNDTINGGAGNDRLYGQSGSDTFVFAVGDGSDRIYDFQDDLDQLDLDLAGLGYGSVNLLLNTVASQVGSNVILDFGIDGTIRIDNVQISDLLNDII
;
A
#
# COMPACT_ATOMS: atom_id res chain seq x y z
N MET A 1 0.66 8.64 -9.54
CA MET A 1 1.53 8.63 -8.35
C MET A 1 0.60 8.76 -7.16
N THR A 2 0.22 7.66 -6.52
CA THR A 2 -0.78 7.70 -5.42
C THR A 2 -0.02 7.83 -4.12
N ILE A 3 -0.16 8.97 -3.43
CA ILE A 3 0.30 9.13 -2.06
C ILE A 3 -0.90 8.82 -1.17
N THR A 4 -0.76 7.89 -0.23
CA THR A 4 -1.80 7.66 0.79
C THR A 4 -1.45 8.46 2.03
N ALA A 5 -2.44 9.18 2.56
CA ALA A 5 -2.35 9.85 3.84
C ALA A 5 -3.17 9.07 4.87
N THR A 6 -2.52 8.55 5.90
CA THR A 6 -3.22 7.87 7.01
C THR A 6 -3.16 8.75 8.24
N ASN A 7 -4.32 9.08 8.82
CA ASN A 7 -4.37 9.75 10.11
C ASN A 7 -3.82 8.79 11.19
N VAL A 8 -2.78 9.22 11.90
CA VAL A 8 -2.09 8.40 12.91
C VAL A 8 -2.21 8.97 14.32
N LEU A 9 -2.57 10.25 14.44
CA LEU A 9 -2.78 10.92 15.71
C LEU A 9 -3.80 12.05 15.55
N ASN A 10 -4.76 12.07 16.49
CA ASN A 10 -5.54 13.26 16.80
C ASN A 10 -5.25 13.61 18.26
N LEU A 11 -4.87 14.86 18.53
CA LEU A 11 -4.81 15.41 19.88
C LEU A 11 -6.04 16.29 20.14
N PRO A 12 -7.18 15.72 20.58
CA PRO A 12 -8.36 16.50 20.90
C PRO A 12 -8.18 17.28 22.21
N ASP A 13 -8.83 18.44 22.30
CA ASP A 13 -9.02 19.18 23.54
C ASP A 13 -9.78 18.35 24.57
N ASP A 14 -9.12 18.00 25.67
CA ASP A 14 -9.71 17.24 26.77
C ASP A 14 -10.66 18.08 27.66
N GLY A 15 -10.91 19.34 27.28
CA GLY A 15 -11.77 20.28 27.97
C GLY A 15 -11.22 20.74 29.32
N THR A 16 -9.99 20.38 29.66
CA THR A 16 -9.33 20.73 30.92
C THR A 16 -7.97 21.41 30.74
N SER A 17 -7.30 21.21 29.59
CA SER A 17 -6.13 21.97 29.17
C SER A 17 -6.39 22.69 27.84
N ASN A 18 -6.74 23.97 27.95
CA ASN A 18 -7.05 24.91 26.88
C ASN A 18 -5.84 25.24 25.95
N LEU A 19 -4.90 24.32 25.74
CA LEU A 19 -3.56 24.61 25.22
C LEU A 19 -3.49 24.53 23.68
N LEU A 20 -4.13 23.53 23.05
CA LEU A 20 -4.15 23.34 21.59
C LEU A 20 -5.32 24.03 20.87
N ALA A 21 -6.15 24.79 21.60
CA ALA A 21 -7.29 25.49 21.00
C ALA A 21 -6.81 26.63 20.09
N GLY A 22 -7.19 26.58 18.81
CA GLY A 22 -6.87 27.58 17.80
C GLY A 22 -5.39 27.59 17.42
N ALA A 23 -4.82 26.43 17.07
CA ALA A 23 -3.45 26.39 16.58
C ALA A 23 -3.35 27.06 15.19
N THR A 24 -2.55 28.12 15.08
CA THR A 24 -2.51 29.04 13.94
C THR A 24 -1.15 29.19 13.28
N GLY A 25 -0.12 28.51 13.77
CA GLY A 25 1.21 28.56 13.18
C GLY A 25 2.07 27.43 13.74
N MET A 26 2.88 26.82 12.90
CA MET A 26 3.76 25.71 13.28
C MET A 26 5.12 25.86 12.60
N THR A 27 6.15 25.43 13.30
CA THR A 27 7.50 25.30 12.76
C THR A 27 8.22 24.17 13.48
N SER A 28 9.24 23.57 12.85
CA SER A 28 10.00 22.47 13.45
C SER A 28 11.51 22.70 13.43
N VAL A 29 12.20 22.19 14.46
CA VAL A 29 13.68 22.23 14.55
C VAL A 29 14.22 20.86 14.91
N ASN A 30 15.16 20.36 14.11
CA ASN A 30 15.91 19.14 14.43
C ASN A 30 17.15 19.47 15.28
N ILE A 31 17.16 18.98 16.52
CA ILE A 31 18.25 19.18 17.48
C ILE A 31 18.82 17.81 17.86
N GLY A 32 20.02 17.52 17.37
CA GLY A 32 20.73 16.28 17.73
C GLY A 32 20.04 14.99 17.28
N GLY A 33 19.23 15.04 16.21
CA GLY A 33 18.47 13.90 15.70
C GLY A 33 17.04 13.81 16.24
N THR A 34 16.67 14.63 17.22
CA THR A 34 15.29 14.76 17.72
C THR A 34 14.65 16.00 17.11
N THR A 35 13.46 15.86 16.54
CA THR A 35 12.71 17.02 16.04
C THR A 35 11.75 17.54 17.10
N TYR A 36 11.76 18.86 17.30
CA TYR A 36 10.82 19.56 18.17
C TYR A 36 9.87 20.38 17.30
N LEU A 37 8.57 20.26 17.58
CA LEU A 37 7.50 21.00 16.93
C LEU A 37 7.07 22.15 17.85
N TYR A 38 7.05 23.37 17.31
CA TYR A 38 6.61 24.58 17.99
C TYR A 38 5.28 25.01 17.42
N VAL A 39 4.30 25.24 18.28
CA VAL A 39 2.91 25.50 17.88
C VAL A 39 2.40 26.77 18.53
N ALA A 40 2.02 27.75 17.71
CA ALA A 40 1.30 28.94 18.14
C ALA A 40 -0.18 28.65 18.35
N GLY A 41 -0.73 29.07 19.50
CA GLY A 41 -2.15 28.98 19.80
C GLY A 41 -2.80 30.36 19.97
N TYR A 42 -3.71 30.70 19.06
CA TYR A 42 -4.45 31.94 19.04
C TYR A 42 -5.44 32.06 20.21
N TYR A 43 -6.28 31.04 20.44
CA TYR A 43 -7.26 31.08 21.53
C TYR A 43 -6.68 30.73 22.89
N SER A 44 -5.63 29.89 22.91
CA SER A 44 -4.90 29.53 24.12
C SER A 44 -3.97 30.64 24.60
N ASN A 45 -3.62 31.58 23.73
CA ASN A 45 -2.61 32.62 23.95
C ASN A 45 -1.31 32.01 24.48
N ALA A 46 -0.87 30.93 23.83
CA ALA A 46 0.26 30.15 24.29
C ALA A 46 1.11 29.63 23.14
N LEU A 47 2.42 29.58 23.39
CA LEU A 47 3.39 28.89 22.57
C LEU A 47 3.70 27.53 23.21
N MET A 48 3.47 26.47 22.45
CA MET A 48 3.68 25.09 22.91
C MET A 48 4.85 24.45 22.20
N VAL A 49 5.58 23.62 22.93
CA VAL A 49 6.72 22.86 22.43
C VAL A 49 6.44 21.37 22.62
N TYR A 50 6.58 20.61 21.54
CA TYR A 50 6.43 19.16 21.54
C TYR A 50 7.70 18.49 21.02
N GLU A 51 8.08 17.38 21.63
CA GLU A 51 9.04 16.43 21.05
C GLU A 51 8.29 15.46 20.15
N THR A 52 8.73 15.29 18.90
CA THR A 52 8.14 14.33 17.98
C THR A 52 8.72 12.93 18.21
N GLY A 53 7.87 11.91 18.10
CA GLY A 53 8.23 10.52 18.37
C GLY A 53 7.67 9.54 17.33
N PRO A 54 7.99 8.25 17.45
CA PRO A 54 7.57 7.21 16.52
C PRO A 54 6.06 7.25 16.25
N GLY A 55 5.69 7.01 14.99
CA GLY A 55 4.28 7.01 14.55
C GLY A 55 3.62 8.40 14.52
N GLY A 56 4.41 9.48 14.52
CA GLY A 56 3.86 10.85 14.53
C GLY A 56 3.37 11.30 15.90
N SER A 57 3.86 10.66 16.97
CA SER A 57 3.47 11.01 18.34
C SER A 57 4.06 12.35 18.78
N LEU A 58 3.33 13.11 19.59
CA LEU A 58 3.78 14.38 20.16
C LEU A 58 3.81 14.29 21.69
N THR A 59 4.97 14.57 22.28
CA THR A 59 5.16 14.61 23.74
C THR A 59 5.34 16.06 24.19
N PRO A 60 4.48 16.63 25.05
CA PRO A 60 4.63 18.01 25.52
C PRO A 60 5.95 18.22 26.29
N VAL A 61 6.70 19.25 25.91
CA VAL A 61 7.99 19.63 26.51
C VAL A 61 7.86 20.91 27.34
N GLN A 62 7.20 21.92 26.79
CA GLN A 62 7.03 23.23 27.41
C GLN A 62 5.75 23.90 26.90
N SER A 63 5.14 24.74 27.75
CA SER A 63 4.11 25.69 27.36
C SER A 63 4.44 27.05 27.97
N ILE A 64 4.40 28.09 27.14
CA ILE A 64 4.57 29.49 27.54
C ILE A 64 3.25 30.19 27.27
N VAL A 65 2.62 30.71 28.31
CA VAL A 65 1.35 31.44 28.21
C VAL A 65 1.58 32.94 28.16
N ASP A 66 0.60 33.66 27.62
CA ASP A 66 0.61 35.12 27.56
C ASP A 66 0.66 35.73 28.97
N ASP A 67 1.55 36.71 29.10
CA ASP A 67 1.59 37.67 30.18
C ASP A 67 2.22 38.99 29.70
N ALA A 68 2.34 39.95 30.62
CA ALA A 68 2.89 41.27 30.30
C ALA A 68 4.35 41.25 29.79
N THR A 69 5.06 40.13 29.90
CA THR A 69 6.43 39.94 29.44
C THR A 69 6.53 39.17 28.13
N THR A 70 5.66 38.20 27.89
CA THR A 70 5.73 37.31 26.72
C THR A 70 4.95 37.81 25.51
N GLN A 71 3.91 38.64 25.70
CA GLN A 71 3.15 39.27 24.61
C GLN A 71 2.62 38.28 23.56
N LEU A 72 2.07 37.15 24.02
CA LEU A 72 1.59 36.06 23.19
C LEU A 72 0.07 36.08 22.98
N LEU A 73 -0.59 37.18 23.33
CA LEU A 73 -2.03 37.32 23.11
C LEU A 73 -2.33 37.33 21.61
N GLY A 74 -3.23 36.42 21.19
CA GLY A 74 -3.60 36.27 19.79
C GLY A 74 -2.42 35.89 18.91
N LEU A 75 -1.55 34.99 19.38
CA LEU A 75 -0.38 34.47 18.67
C LEU A 75 -0.81 33.78 17.37
N TRP A 76 -0.33 34.25 16.22
CA TRP A 76 -0.67 33.68 14.92
C TRP A 76 0.43 32.77 14.41
N THR A 77 1.58 33.34 14.12
CA THR A 77 2.67 32.69 13.38
C THR A 77 3.89 32.44 14.26
N VAL A 78 4.71 31.50 13.82
CA VAL A 78 6.05 31.24 14.36
C VAL A 78 6.97 30.91 13.19
N ASP A 79 8.20 31.42 13.24
CA ASP A 79 9.24 31.05 12.29
C ASP A 79 10.60 30.98 12.99
N THR A 80 11.52 30.20 12.43
CA THR A 80 12.84 29.96 13.04
C THR A 80 13.97 30.48 12.19
N VAL A 81 14.99 30.99 12.86
CA VAL A 81 16.18 31.54 12.21
C VAL A 81 17.41 31.31 13.07
N SER A 82 18.56 31.11 12.45
CA SER A 82 19.81 30.96 13.17
C SER A 82 20.64 32.23 13.09
N VAL A 83 21.27 32.63 14.20
CA VAL A 83 22.25 33.72 14.21
C VAL A 83 23.36 33.39 15.20
N GLY A 84 24.62 33.60 14.78
CA GLY A 84 25.78 33.31 15.63
C GLY A 84 25.96 31.84 16.03
N GLY A 85 25.32 30.91 15.32
CA GLY A 85 25.35 29.47 15.63
C GLY A 85 24.29 29.00 16.63
N GLU A 86 23.42 29.91 17.07
CA GLU A 86 22.26 29.62 17.92
C GLU A 86 20.98 29.72 17.10
N THR A 87 19.96 28.95 17.45
CA THR A 87 18.64 29.01 16.81
C THR A 87 17.70 29.83 17.66
N TYR A 88 16.93 30.69 17.00
CA TYR A 88 15.90 31.52 17.60
C TYR A 88 14.57 31.26 16.92
N LEU A 89 13.49 31.48 17.66
CA LEU A 89 12.13 31.40 17.20
C LEU A 89 11.49 32.77 17.40
N ALA A 90 11.03 33.36 16.30
CA ALA A 90 10.34 34.64 16.29
C ALA A 90 8.84 34.41 16.09
N THR A 91 8.01 35.22 16.76
CA THR A 91 6.56 35.05 16.76
C THR A 91 5.86 36.39 16.61
N ALA A 92 4.70 36.39 15.96
CA ALA A 92 3.81 37.55 15.92
C ALA A 92 2.44 37.26 16.51
N GLY A 93 1.96 38.18 17.34
CA GLY A 93 0.63 38.17 17.94
C GLY A 93 -0.17 39.40 17.55
N THR A 94 -1.41 39.19 17.14
CA THR A 94 -2.31 40.24 16.62
C THR A 94 -2.66 41.33 17.63
N GLU A 95 -2.58 41.07 18.94
CA GLU A 95 -2.97 42.07 19.94
C GLU A 95 -1.78 42.64 20.73
N HIS A 96 -0.57 42.06 20.60
CA HIS A 96 0.52 42.32 21.54
C HIS A 96 1.94 42.43 20.95
N GLY A 97 2.16 42.14 19.66
CA GLY A 97 3.41 42.48 18.97
C GLY A 97 4.31 41.29 18.65
N ILE A 98 5.63 41.47 18.79
CA ILE A 98 6.65 40.50 18.34
C ILE A 98 7.44 39.98 19.54
N SER A 99 7.65 38.67 19.61
CA SER A 99 8.49 38.05 20.64
C SER A 99 9.53 37.13 20.02
N VAL A 100 10.72 37.10 20.62
CA VAL A 100 11.86 36.28 20.20
C VAL A 100 12.29 35.38 21.35
N PHE A 101 12.49 34.11 21.03
CA PHE A 101 12.91 33.09 21.98
C PHE A 101 14.19 32.41 21.48
N GLN A 102 15.17 32.23 22.35
CA GLN A 102 16.28 31.33 22.06
C GLN A 102 15.81 29.88 22.23
N VAL A 103 16.16 29.04 21.26
CA VAL A 103 15.90 27.59 21.27
C VAL A 103 17.07 26.88 21.96
N GLY A 104 16.79 26.26 23.11
CA GLY A 104 17.76 25.48 23.87
C GLY A 104 18.04 24.10 23.25
N ALA A 105 19.15 23.49 23.66
CA ALA A 105 19.55 22.14 23.20
C ALA A 105 18.56 21.02 23.61
N ASP A 106 17.64 21.30 24.54
CA ASP A 106 16.55 20.42 24.95
C ASP A 106 15.19 20.80 24.31
N GLY A 107 15.22 21.62 23.27
CA GLY A 107 14.04 22.15 22.57
C GLY A 107 13.30 23.24 23.33
N LYS A 108 13.69 23.58 24.57
CA LYS A 108 12.97 24.59 25.36
C LYS A 108 13.28 26.01 24.91
N LEU A 109 12.27 26.86 25.00
CA LEU A 109 12.31 28.26 24.64
C LEU A 109 12.62 29.14 25.85
N SER A 110 13.50 30.12 25.64
CA SER A 110 13.81 31.20 26.60
C SER A 110 13.60 32.56 25.93
N LEU A 111 12.70 33.37 26.47
CA LEU A 111 12.41 34.72 25.94
C LEU A 111 13.66 35.59 25.98
N THR A 112 14.05 36.16 24.84
CA THR A 112 15.17 37.11 24.71
C THR A 112 14.67 38.53 24.53
N GLU A 113 13.62 38.73 23.74
CA GLU A 113 12.99 40.03 23.56
C GLU A 113 11.48 39.91 23.31
N SER A 114 10.78 40.97 23.68
CA SER A 114 9.37 41.17 23.36
C SER A 114 9.12 42.65 23.09
N ILE A 115 8.56 42.98 21.93
CA ILE A 115 8.27 44.33 21.45
C ILE A 115 6.75 44.49 21.36
N ALA A 116 6.20 45.34 22.23
CA ALA A 116 4.77 45.58 22.29
C ALA A 116 4.27 46.20 21.00
N ASP A 117 3.03 45.86 20.62
CA ASP A 117 2.31 46.51 19.52
C ASP A 117 2.32 48.04 19.67
N ASP A 118 3.16 48.69 18.88
CA ASP A 118 3.41 50.13 18.91
C ASP A 118 3.72 50.60 17.48
N ALA A 119 2.76 51.32 16.89
CA ALA A 119 2.85 51.91 15.56
C ALA A 119 4.07 52.83 15.34
N THR A 120 4.72 53.28 16.43
CA THR A 120 5.95 54.08 16.34
C THR A 120 7.20 53.23 16.13
N ILE A 121 7.11 51.92 16.38
CA ILE A 121 8.20 50.96 16.33
C ILE A 121 8.08 50.08 15.09
N PHE A 122 6.88 49.56 14.78
CA PHE A 122 6.62 48.68 13.63
C PHE A 122 5.14 48.72 13.18
N SER A 123 4.78 47.98 12.13
CA SER A 123 3.40 47.84 11.67
C SER A 123 2.51 47.20 12.75
N THR A 124 1.39 47.84 13.10
CA THR A 124 0.49 47.24 14.09
C THR A 124 -0.25 46.02 13.56
N TYR A 125 -0.68 45.15 14.47
CA TYR A 125 -1.32 43.86 14.17
C TYR A 125 -0.46 42.96 13.26
N PRO A 126 0.75 42.55 13.71
CA PRO A 126 1.60 41.67 12.92
C PRO A 126 0.92 40.29 12.78
N TYR A 127 0.69 39.88 11.54
CA TYR A 127 -0.02 38.63 11.21
C TYR A 127 0.95 37.50 10.91
N ASP A 128 2.01 37.81 10.17
CA ASP A 128 3.05 36.85 9.78
C ASP A 128 4.47 37.32 10.19
N VAL A 129 5.35 36.36 10.42
CA VAL A 129 6.79 36.55 10.65
C VAL A 129 7.54 35.75 9.61
N ILE A 130 8.35 36.44 8.82
CA ILE A 130 9.21 35.84 7.81
C ILE A 130 10.65 36.05 8.24
N THR A 131 11.41 34.97 8.35
CA THR A 131 12.83 35.06 8.66
C THR A 131 13.70 34.89 7.41
N PHE A 132 14.89 35.49 7.43
CA PHE A 132 15.83 35.37 6.32
C PHE A 132 17.28 35.51 6.78
N GLU A 133 18.15 34.61 6.30
CA GLU A 133 19.58 34.67 6.58
C GLU A 133 20.36 35.22 5.38
N LEU A 134 21.23 36.19 5.64
CA LEU A 134 22.06 36.83 4.63
C LEU A 134 23.44 37.20 5.19
N ASN A 135 24.49 36.54 4.67
CA ASN A 135 25.89 36.81 5.00
C ASN A 135 26.18 36.81 6.52
N ASP A 136 25.83 35.73 7.21
CA ASP A 136 25.98 35.53 8.67
C ASP A 136 25.12 36.48 9.55
N ARG A 137 24.21 37.23 8.94
CA ARG A 137 23.22 38.07 9.61
C ARG A 137 21.83 37.49 9.38
N SER A 138 20.94 37.81 10.29
CA SER A 138 19.60 37.24 10.30
C SER A 138 18.59 38.36 10.42
N PHE A 139 17.53 38.26 9.64
CA PHE A 139 16.52 39.29 9.51
C PHE A 139 15.16 38.70 9.83
N VAL A 140 14.33 39.53 10.46
CA VAL A 140 12.95 39.22 10.80
C VAL A 140 12.09 40.26 10.12
N TYR A 141 11.18 39.83 9.27
CA TYR A 141 10.19 40.68 8.62
C TYR A 141 8.83 40.37 9.21
N THR A 142 8.03 41.40 9.40
CA THR A 142 6.64 41.25 9.84
C THR A 142 5.73 41.98 8.88
N VAL A 143 4.55 41.41 8.66
CA VAL A 143 3.50 41.99 7.82
C VAL A 143 2.30 42.31 8.71
N GLY A 144 1.83 43.55 8.65
CA GLY A 144 0.75 44.04 9.51
C GLY A 144 -0.57 44.20 8.76
N TYR A 145 -1.67 43.76 9.39
CA TYR A 145 -3.00 43.80 8.78
C TYR A 145 -3.62 45.21 8.76
N ASP A 146 -3.53 45.96 9.86
CA ASP A 146 -4.26 47.24 10.03
C ASP A 146 -3.52 48.47 9.48
N ASP A 147 -2.18 48.44 9.51
CA ASP A 147 -1.33 49.56 9.04
C ASP A 147 -0.78 49.37 7.62
N ASN A 148 -1.19 48.29 6.93
CA ASN A 148 -0.88 48.02 5.52
C ASN A 148 0.63 48.08 5.23
N GLY A 149 1.44 47.44 6.07
CA GLY A 149 2.88 47.68 6.10
C GLY A 149 3.74 46.48 6.46
N VAL A 150 5.00 46.56 6.04
CA VAL A 150 6.06 45.58 6.30
C VAL A 150 7.12 46.23 7.19
N SER A 151 7.47 45.58 8.29
CA SER A 151 8.54 46.00 9.18
C SER A 151 9.71 45.04 9.11
N ALA A 152 10.90 45.58 8.86
CA ALA A 152 12.16 44.85 8.77
C ALA A 152 13.01 45.07 10.01
N PHE A 153 13.51 43.98 10.57
CA PHE A 153 14.40 43.96 11.73
C PHE A 153 15.64 43.13 11.44
N GLU A 154 16.76 43.52 12.03
CA GLU A 154 17.92 42.64 12.18
C GLU A 154 17.84 41.93 13.52
N LEU A 155 17.98 40.61 13.51
CA LEU A 155 18.14 39.80 14.71
C LEU A 155 19.62 39.75 15.10
N GLU A 156 19.91 40.33 16.25
CA GLU A 156 21.25 40.39 16.83
C GLU A 156 21.60 39.06 17.51
N THR A 157 22.90 38.80 17.69
CA THR A 157 23.40 37.55 18.29
C THR A 157 22.96 37.30 19.74
N ASP A 158 22.47 38.33 20.44
CA ASP A 158 21.93 38.22 21.80
C ASP A 158 20.40 37.99 21.83
N GLY A 159 19.77 37.83 20.66
CA GLY A 159 18.34 37.59 20.51
C GLY A 159 17.49 38.86 20.58
N THR A 160 18.10 40.04 20.43
CA THR A 160 17.38 41.31 20.29
C THR A 160 17.19 41.72 18.82
N LEU A 161 16.22 42.59 18.55
CA LEU A 161 15.75 43.04 17.26
C LEU A 161 16.06 44.53 17.11
N THR A 162 16.84 44.84 16.08
CA THR A 162 17.09 46.23 15.66
C THR A 162 16.13 46.57 14.52
N ASN A 163 15.19 47.50 14.72
CA ASN A 163 14.33 47.98 13.63
C ASN A 163 15.16 48.70 12.55
N LEU A 164 15.04 48.24 11.31
CA LEU A 164 15.77 48.76 10.16
C LEU A 164 14.92 49.69 9.32
N GLN A 165 13.68 49.29 9.06
CA GLN A 165 12.78 49.98 8.16
C GLN A 165 11.34 49.57 8.42
N ASN A 166 10.43 50.54 8.32
CA ASN A 166 8.99 50.31 8.23
C ASN A 166 8.51 50.83 6.87
N VAL A 167 7.96 49.94 6.06
CA VAL A 167 7.32 50.26 4.76
C VAL A 167 5.82 50.32 5.01
N ALA A 168 5.20 51.47 4.81
CA ALA A 168 3.76 51.65 4.96
C ALA A 168 3.11 52.00 3.61
N ASP A 169 1.93 51.44 3.33
CA ASP A 169 1.11 51.85 2.19
C ASP A 169 0.07 52.91 2.60
N ALA A 170 0.53 54.15 2.70
CA ALA A 170 -0.28 55.25 3.24
C ALA A 170 -1.44 55.72 2.33
N ASP A 171 -1.50 55.29 1.06
CA ASP A 171 -2.46 55.79 0.06
C ASP A 171 -3.23 54.69 -0.71
N ASN A 172 -3.08 53.40 -0.36
CA ASN A 172 -3.77 52.25 -0.98
C ASN A 172 -3.62 52.19 -2.52
N ALA A 173 -2.46 52.62 -3.02
CA ALA A 173 -2.24 52.85 -4.45
C ALA A 173 -0.80 52.62 -4.94
N ALA A 174 0.17 52.46 -4.04
CA ALA A 174 1.58 52.28 -4.40
C ALA A 174 2.02 50.81 -4.31
N TYR A 175 1.39 50.05 -3.41
CA TYR A 175 1.68 48.64 -3.12
C TYR A 175 0.38 47.87 -2.98
N GLU A 176 0.43 46.55 -3.13
CA GLU A 176 -0.68 45.67 -2.75
C GLU A 176 -0.32 45.09 -1.37
N LEU A 177 -0.47 45.90 -0.32
CA LEU A 177 -0.02 45.58 1.05
C LEU A 177 -1.16 45.66 2.08
N SER A 178 -2.34 46.13 1.69
CA SER A 178 -3.44 46.28 2.60
C SER A 178 -3.91 44.93 3.13
N GLY A 179 -3.99 44.81 4.45
CA GLY A 179 -4.40 43.57 5.11
C GLY A 179 -3.44 42.40 4.95
N ALA A 180 -2.14 42.63 4.75
CA ALA A 180 -1.19 41.56 4.46
C ALA A 180 -1.24 40.40 5.48
N LEU A 181 -1.39 39.17 4.99
CA LEU A 181 -1.62 37.97 5.83
C LEU A 181 -0.46 36.96 5.82
N GLY A 182 0.43 37.03 4.82
CA GLY A 182 1.52 36.07 4.66
C GLY A 182 2.65 36.60 3.79
N GLY A 183 3.81 35.95 3.88
CA GLY A 183 4.95 36.28 3.04
C GLY A 183 6.01 35.19 2.99
N THR A 184 6.94 35.34 2.05
CA THR A 184 8.08 34.43 1.93
C THR A 184 9.31 35.16 1.41
N ALA A 185 10.48 34.75 1.89
CA ALA A 185 11.76 35.28 1.46
C ALA A 185 12.50 34.25 0.58
N VAL A 186 13.05 34.70 -0.56
CA VAL A 186 13.68 33.82 -1.55
C VAL A 186 14.93 34.43 -2.17
N THR A 187 15.88 33.57 -2.52
CA THR A 187 17.08 33.95 -3.28
C THR A 187 16.95 33.51 -4.74
N VAL A 188 17.04 34.47 -5.67
CA VAL A 188 16.98 34.22 -7.11
C VAL A 188 18.26 34.74 -7.76
N ALA A 189 19.07 33.83 -8.32
CA ALA A 189 20.33 34.14 -8.98
C ALA A 189 21.29 35.04 -8.15
N GLY A 190 21.27 34.89 -6.83
CA GLY A 190 22.10 35.65 -5.89
C GLY A 190 21.55 37.02 -5.47
N ALA A 191 20.36 37.41 -5.95
CA ALA A 191 19.57 38.51 -5.39
C ALA A 191 18.50 37.97 -4.45
N HIS A 192 18.14 38.75 -3.44
CA HIS A 192 17.25 38.33 -2.35
C HIS A 192 15.96 39.15 -2.40
N TYR A 193 14.83 38.50 -2.16
CA TYR A 193 13.51 39.11 -2.29
C TYR A 193 12.59 38.66 -1.16
N LEU A 194 11.73 39.58 -0.72
CA LEU A 194 10.57 39.31 0.11
C LEU A 194 9.32 39.47 -0.76
N ILE A 195 8.46 38.46 -0.77
CA ILE A 195 7.17 38.47 -1.46
C ILE A 195 6.10 38.51 -0.39
N VAL A 196 5.14 39.42 -0.53
CA VAL A 196 4.08 39.67 0.46
C VAL A 196 2.72 39.52 -0.19
N ALA A 197 1.84 38.76 0.46
CA ALA A 197 0.44 38.57 0.07
C ALA A 197 -0.43 39.70 0.63
N GLY A 198 -0.98 40.52 -0.26
CA GLY A 198 -1.92 41.60 0.08
C GLY A 198 -3.36 41.10 0.02
N TYR A 199 -3.94 40.77 1.18
CA TYR A 199 -5.28 40.18 1.26
C TYR A 199 -6.38 41.14 0.81
N THR A 200 -6.39 42.39 1.27
CA THR A 200 -7.48 43.33 0.93
C THR A 200 -7.23 44.15 -0.32
N ASP A 201 -5.98 44.18 -0.79
CA ASP A 201 -5.59 44.81 -2.05
C ASP A 201 -5.62 43.81 -3.23
N ASP A 202 -5.92 42.54 -2.96
CA ASP A 202 -6.09 41.51 -3.98
C ASP A 202 -4.84 41.36 -4.86
N GLY A 203 -3.66 41.13 -4.26
CA GLY A 203 -2.41 41.08 -5.03
C GLY A 203 -1.15 40.63 -4.29
N LEU A 204 -0.02 40.69 -5.00
CA LEU A 204 1.32 40.41 -4.46
C LEU A 204 2.23 41.63 -4.60
N SER A 205 3.02 41.89 -3.56
CA SER A 205 4.10 42.89 -3.58
C SER A 205 5.46 42.21 -3.45
N VAL A 206 6.42 42.55 -4.32
CA VAL A 206 7.79 42.01 -4.29
C VAL A 206 8.78 43.11 -3.92
N PHE A 207 9.52 42.88 -2.83
CA PHE A 207 10.58 43.75 -2.35
C PHE A 207 11.93 43.08 -2.57
N GLN A 208 12.89 43.81 -3.13
CA GLN A 208 14.28 43.41 -3.08
C GLN A 208 14.84 43.68 -1.68
N ILE A 209 15.50 42.68 -1.12
CA ILE A 209 16.25 42.77 0.15
C ILE A 209 17.69 43.14 -0.19
N ASP A 210 18.16 44.27 0.33
CA ASP A 210 19.54 44.70 0.17
C ASP A 210 20.49 44.02 1.18
N GLY A 211 21.80 44.28 1.06
CA GLY A 211 22.80 43.72 1.97
C GLY A 211 22.66 44.13 3.44
N ASN A 212 21.77 45.08 3.74
CA ASN A 212 21.47 45.55 5.09
C ASN A 212 20.12 45.07 5.62
N GLY A 213 19.39 44.24 4.87
CA GLY A 213 18.04 43.79 5.26
C GLY A 213 16.94 44.82 5.00
N THR A 214 17.24 45.90 4.27
CA THR A 214 16.24 46.91 3.91
C THR A 214 15.54 46.55 2.61
N LEU A 215 14.28 46.98 2.49
CA LEU A 215 13.33 46.60 1.47
C LEU A 215 13.15 47.73 0.44
N THR A 216 13.23 47.37 -0.84
CA THR A 216 12.85 48.24 -1.97
C THR A 216 11.84 47.51 -2.85
N ASN A 217 10.65 48.06 -3.04
CA ASN A 217 9.66 47.47 -3.95
C ASN A 217 10.18 47.45 -5.39
N VAL A 218 10.04 46.31 -6.06
CA VAL A 218 10.52 46.07 -7.43
C VAL A 218 9.44 45.55 -8.37
N ALA A 219 8.36 44.96 -7.86
CA ALA A 219 7.23 44.52 -8.64
C ALA A 219 5.96 44.44 -7.78
N ASN A 220 4.80 44.65 -8.40
CA ASN A 220 3.49 44.38 -7.85
C ASN A 220 2.69 43.57 -8.89
N VAL A 221 1.84 42.65 -8.42
CA VAL A 221 0.94 41.86 -9.25
C VAL A 221 -0.49 42.06 -8.76
N PRO A 222 -1.35 42.77 -9.51
CA PRO A 222 -2.73 42.98 -9.12
C PRO A 222 -3.63 41.78 -9.48
N ASP A 223 -4.82 41.74 -8.91
CA ASP A 223 -5.90 40.86 -9.36
C ASP A 223 -6.43 41.27 -10.73
N ASP A 224 -6.51 40.27 -11.61
CA ASP A 224 -7.22 40.34 -12.87
C ASP A 224 -7.77 38.96 -13.26
N ALA A 225 -8.49 38.91 -14.38
CA ALA A 225 -9.13 37.68 -14.86
C ALA A 225 -8.16 36.51 -15.16
N SER A 226 -6.85 36.75 -15.15
CA SER A 226 -5.82 35.73 -15.32
C SER A 226 -5.10 35.34 -14.04
N THR A 227 -4.98 36.23 -13.06
CA THR A 227 -4.17 36.00 -11.85
C THR A 227 -4.96 35.44 -10.68
N LEU A 228 -6.29 35.64 -10.60
CA LEU A 228 -7.15 35.10 -9.53
C LEU A 228 -6.61 35.41 -8.12
N LEU A 229 -6.28 36.68 -7.85
CA LEU A 229 -5.60 37.11 -6.62
C LEU A 229 -6.55 37.77 -5.62
N ASN A 230 -7.87 37.65 -5.77
CA ASN A 230 -8.80 38.23 -4.80
C ASN A 230 -8.68 37.55 -3.43
N GLY A 231 -8.22 38.31 -2.43
CA GLY A 231 -8.02 37.79 -1.09
C GLY A 231 -6.81 36.87 -0.93
N VAL A 232 -5.64 37.22 -1.49
CA VAL A 232 -4.42 36.42 -1.31
C VAL A 232 -4.11 36.24 0.19
N SER A 233 -4.09 35.00 0.66
CA SER A 233 -3.86 34.70 2.07
C SER A 233 -2.40 34.37 2.38
N ASP A 234 -1.73 33.68 1.45
CA ASP A 234 -0.42 33.11 1.69
C ASP A 234 0.37 32.87 0.39
N VAL A 235 1.69 32.81 0.51
CA VAL A 235 2.63 32.68 -0.60
C VAL A 235 3.86 31.87 -0.21
N THR A 236 4.25 30.93 -1.07
CA THR A 236 5.47 30.14 -0.92
C THR A 236 6.27 30.10 -2.22
N THR A 237 7.52 29.65 -2.15
CA THR A 237 8.38 29.49 -3.33
C THR A 237 9.01 28.11 -3.41
N ALA A 238 9.31 27.67 -4.63
CA ALA A 238 10.09 26.46 -4.88
C ALA A 238 11.10 26.69 -6.00
N GLN A 239 12.22 25.97 -5.97
CA GLN A 239 13.23 26.01 -7.02
C GLN A 239 13.21 24.72 -7.84
N VAL A 240 12.85 24.83 -9.13
CA VAL A 240 12.78 23.69 -10.04
C VAL A 240 13.70 23.94 -11.22
N ASN A 241 14.67 23.04 -11.43
CA ASN A 241 15.62 23.11 -12.55
C ASN A 241 16.35 24.48 -12.65
N GLY A 242 16.62 25.12 -11.51
CA GLY A 242 17.28 26.43 -11.43
C GLY A 242 16.37 27.63 -11.73
N ILE A 243 15.06 27.41 -11.84
CA ILE A 243 14.03 28.44 -11.97
C ILE A 243 13.27 28.53 -10.65
N THR A 244 13.05 29.75 -10.17
CA THR A 244 12.23 30.01 -8.98
C THR A 244 10.78 30.20 -9.41
N TYR A 245 9.89 29.40 -8.84
CA TYR A 245 8.44 29.53 -8.96
C TYR A 245 7.85 30.04 -7.65
N VAL A 246 6.77 30.81 -7.78
CA VAL A 246 6.01 31.40 -6.68
C VAL A 246 4.59 30.85 -6.77
N TYR A 247 4.11 30.32 -5.65
CA TYR A 247 2.80 29.71 -5.51
C TYR A 247 2.01 30.49 -4.49
N THR A 248 0.75 30.75 -4.77
CA THR A 248 -0.09 31.53 -3.88
C THR A 248 -1.52 31.03 -3.88
N GLY A 249 -2.14 31.12 -2.70
CA GLY A 249 -3.53 30.77 -2.47
C GLY A 249 -4.35 32.01 -2.16
N ALA A 250 -5.61 32.00 -2.60
CA ALA A 250 -6.56 33.07 -2.38
C ALA A 250 -7.81 32.56 -1.67
N LEU A 251 -8.40 33.43 -0.85
CA LEU A 251 -9.59 33.11 -0.06
C LEU A 251 -10.90 33.38 -0.80
N ASN A 252 -10.92 34.47 -1.57
CA ASN A 252 -12.15 34.94 -2.22
C ASN A 252 -12.20 34.49 -3.68
N ASP A 253 -11.05 34.44 -4.35
CA ASP A 253 -10.88 33.68 -5.59
C ASP A 253 -10.48 32.24 -5.28
N THR A 254 -10.95 31.33 -6.13
CA THR A 254 -10.87 29.89 -5.89
C THR A 254 -9.78 29.27 -6.78
N GLY A 255 -8.80 28.61 -6.18
CA GLY A 255 -7.67 27.99 -6.86
C GLY A 255 -6.30 28.29 -6.24
N LEU A 256 -5.26 27.78 -6.88
CA LEU A 256 -3.85 28.16 -6.65
C LEU A 256 -3.32 28.89 -7.88
N THR A 257 -2.54 29.94 -7.69
CA THR A 257 -1.92 30.69 -8.79
C THR A 257 -0.40 30.49 -8.79
N ILE A 258 0.15 30.30 -9.99
CA ILE A 258 1.55 29.96 -10.21
C ILE A 258 2.22 31.05 -11.04
N PHE A 259 3.33 31.57 -10.52
CA PHE A 259 4.19 32.51 -11.22
C PHE A 259 5.62 31.97 -11.36
N ARG A 260 6.30 32.40 -12.41
CA ARG A 260 7.74 32.29 -12.58
C ARG A 260 8.39 33.60 -12.19
N MET A 261 9.40 33.56 -11.33
CA MET A 261 10.15 34.74 -10.91
C MET A 261 11.42 34.92 -11.74
N ASP A 262 11.57 36.10 -12.33
CA ASP A 262 12.80 36.47 -13.02
C ASP A 262 13.85 37.02 -12.04
N PRO A 263 15.16 37.01 -12.40
CA PRO A 263 16.24 37.55 -11.55
C PRO A 263 16.14 39.05 -11.21
N GLY A 264 15.18 39.77 -11.79
CA GLY A 264 14.89 41.17 -11.47
C GLY A 264 13.75 41.34 -10.45
N GLY A 265 13.13 40.26 -9.98
CA GLY A 265 11.99 40.29 -9.05
C GLY A 265 10.61 40.34 -9.72
N ALA A 266 10.54 40.41 -11.05
CA ALA A 266 9.26 40.39 -11.78
C ALA A 266 8.65 38.98 -11.77
N LEU A 267 7.33 38.92 -11.55
CA LEU A 267 6.55 37.69 -11.58
C LEU A 267 5.80 37.59 -12.92
N SER A 268 5.97 36.46 -13.61
CA SER A 268 5.26 36.15 -14.85
C SER A 268 4.29 35.01 -14.61
N PHE A 269 3.02 35.20 -14.95
CA PHE A 269 1.98 34.17 -14.82
C PHE A 269 2.35 32.90 -15.60
N VAL A 270 2.20 31.74 -14.96
CA VAL A 270 2.43 30.41 -15.54
C VAL A 270 1.11 29.67 -15.75
N GLY A 271 0.27 29.65 -14.71
CA GLY A 271 -1.00 28.92 -14.74
C GLY A 271 -1.71 28.96 -13.39
N THR A 272 -2.85 28.28 -13.32
CA THR A 272 -3.62 28.09 -12.10
C THR A 272 -4.00 26.63 -11.91
N VAL A 273 -4.15 26.21 -10.66
CA VAL A 273 -4.97 25.03 -10.32
C VAL A 273 -6.38 25.57 -10.08
N PRO A 274 -7.37 25.19 -10.90
CA PRO A 274 -8.71 25.74 -10.79
C PRO A 274 -9.40 25.29 -9.50
N ASP A 275 -10.45 26.03 -9.16
CA ASP A 275 -11.46 25.61 -8.19
C ASP A 275 -12.01 24.21 -8.51
N ASP A 276 -11.80 23.30 -7.58
CA ASP A 276 -12.39 21.99 -7.56
C ASP A 276 -12.61 21.57 -6.10
N ALA A 277 -13.89 21.48 -5.72
CA ALA A 277 -14.33 20.98 -4.42
C ALA A 277 -13.74 19.62 -4.05
N ALA A 278 -13.45 18.79 -5.05
CA ALA A 278 -12.83 17.48 -4.84
C ALA A 278 -11.31 17.55 -4.60
N GLN A 279 -10.67 18.68 -4.92
CA GLN A 279 -9.24 18.94 -4.71
C GLN A 279 -8.97 19.95 -3.59
N PHE A 280 -10.00 20.33 -2.84
CA PHE A 280 -9.93 21.30 -1.75
C PHE A 280 -9.21 22.61 -2.16
N THR A 281 -9.59 23.19 -3.30
CA THR A 281 -8.98 24.43 -3.81
C THR A 281 -9.85 25.68 -3.63
N GLN A 282 -10.97 25.62 -2.90
CA GLN A 282 -11.75 26.79 -2.52
C GLN A 282 -11.27 27.42 -1.22
N GLY A 283 -10.95 28.71 -1.28
CA GLY A 283 -10.59 29.45 -0.08
C GLY A 283 -9.34 28.92 0.59
N ILE A 284 -8.24 28.85 -0.17
CA ILE A 284 -6.93 28.46 0.34
C ILE A 284 -6.51 29.50 1.38
N TRP A 285 -6.10 29.03 2.56
CA TRP A 285 -5.62 29.86 3.66
C TRP A 285 -4.11 29.77 3.82
N GLY A 286 -3.56 28.56 3.90
CA GLY A 286 -2.12 28.33 4.08
C GLY A 286 -1.53 27.55 2.91
N ILE A 287 -0.30 27.89 2.53
CA ILE A 287 0.45 27.19 1.48
C ILE A 287 1.91 27.01 1.89
N GLU A 288 2.44 25.82 1.71
CA GLU A 288 3.80 25.48 2.13
C GLU A 288 4.52 24.68 1.05
N THR A 289 5.80 25.01 0.83
CA THR A 289 6.67 24.20 -0.04
C THR A 289 7.36 23.14 0.79
N ILE A 290 7.37 21.92 0.27
CA ILE A 290 7.92 20.76 0.96
C ILE A 290 8.92 20.07 0.06
N GLU A 291 10.06 19.69 0.62
CA GLU A 291 11.05 18.83 -0.03
C GLU A 291 10.94 17.40 0.50
N MET A 292 10.60 16.44 -0.36
CA MET A 292 10.50 15.02 -0.01
C MET A 292 11.21 14.16 -1.04
N GLY A 293 12.16 13.32 -0.60
CA GLY A 293 12.86 12.40 -1.50
C GLY A 293 13.66 13.09 -2.62
N GLY A 294 14.02 14.36 -2.46
CA GLY A 294 14.71 15.17 -3.47
C GLY A 294 13.80 15.82 -4.52
N ASN A 295 12.48 15.75 -4.32
CA ASN A 295 11.47 16.44 -5.12
C ASN A 295 10.76 17.51 -4.30
N SER A 296 10.32 18.58 -4.97
CA SER A 296 9.53 19.65 -4.39
C SER A 296 8.03 19.42 -4.54
N TYR A 297 7.27 19.74 -3.50
CA TYR A 297 5.82 19.60 -3.42
C TYR A 297 5.22 20.88 -2.84
N ILE A 298 3.93 21.08 -3.12
CA ILE A 298 3.13 22.13 -2.47
C ILE A 298 2.06 21.46 -1.64
N MET A 299 1.92 21.89 -0.39
CA MET A 299 0.76 21.58 0.42
C MET A 299 -0.08 22.84 0.57
N SER A 300 -1.40 22.72 0.37
CA SER A 300 -2.34 23.82 0.52
C SER A 300 -3.46 23.44 1.47
N SER A 301 -3.85 24.36 2.35
CA SER A 301 -4.93 24.16 3.32
C SER A 301 -6.13 25.01 2.95
N SER A 302 -7.28 24.38 2.75
CA SER A 302 -8.55 25.01 2.43
C SER A 302 -9.37 25.27 3.69
N ARG A 303 -9.71 26.53 3.90
CA ARG A 303 -10.62 26.93 4.97
C ARG A 303 -12.08 26.64 4.62
N THR A 304 -12.45 26.70 3.34
CA THR A 304 -13.85 26.57 2.90
C THR A 304 -14.30 25.12 2.80
N GLU A 305 -13.41 24.24 2.33
CA GLU A 305 -13.71 22.81 2.18
C GLU A 305 -13.19 21.97 3.33
N TYR A 306 -12.49 22.57 4.29
CA TYR A 306 -12.01 21.90 5.48
C TYR A 306 -11.08 20.71 5.16
N GLY A 307 -10.10 20.93 4.28
CA GLY A 307 -9.18 19.90 3.84
C GLY A 307 -7.83 20.47 3.40
N THR A 308 -6.83 19.60 3.34
CA THR A 308 -5.47 19.92 2.89
C THR A 308 -5.14 19.09 1.65
N SER A 309 -4.48 19.67 0.66
CA SER A 309 -4.15 19.00 -0.59
C SER A 309 -2.65 19.04 -0.83
N LEU A 310 -2.09 17.92 -1.29
CA LEU A 310 -0.69 17.78 -1.64
C LEU A 310 -0.54 17.70 -3.16
N TYR A 311 0.34 18.52 -3.70
CA TYR A 311 0.64 18.62 -5.12
C TYR A 311 2.11 18.32 -5.39
N ARG A 312 2.38 17.56 -6.44
CA ARG A 312 3.71 17.49 -7.04
C ARG A 312 3.98 18.77 -7.82
N ILE A 313 5.19 19.33 -7.68
CA ILE A 313 5.67 20.36 -8.60
C ILE A 313 6.27 19.68 -9.84
N ASN A 314 5.70 19.97 -11.01
CA ASN A 314 6.18 19.46 -12.29
C ASN A 314 7.43 20.25 -12.76
N ASP A 315 8.17 19.71 -13.72
CA ASP A 315 9.40 20.34 -14.26
C ASP A 315 9.18 21.75 -14.84
N ASP A 316 7.95 22.04 -15.28
CA ASP A 316 7.53 23.35 -15.80
C ASP A 316 6.92 24.27 -14.73
N GLY A 317 6.98 23.87 -13.46
CA GLY A 317 6.45 24.58 -12.30
C GLY A 317 4.95 24.41 -12.08
N THR A 318 4.22 23.74 -12.99
CA THR A 318 2.79 23.45 -12.78
C THR A 318 2.58 22.43 -11.66
N LEU A 319 1.36 22.33 -11.15
CA LEU A 319 1.01 21.46 -10.03
C LEU A 319 0.17 20.27 -10.47
N THR A 320 0.51 19.08 -9.99
CA THR A 320 -0.30 17.87 -10.14
C THR A 320 -0.80 17.44 -8.77
N ASN A 321 -2.12 17.42 -8.56
CA ASN A 321 -2.71 16.95 -7.30
C ASN A 321 -2.39 15.46 -7.09
N LEU A 322 -1.94 15.10 -5.89
CA LEU A 322 -1.53 13.73 -5.55
C LEU A 322 -2.46 13.10 -4.52
N VAL A 323 -2.81 13.86 -3.48
CA VAL A 323 -3.67 13.39 -2.41
C VAL A 323 -4.37 14.57 -1.75
N ASN A 324 -5.61 14.33 -1.36
CA ASN A 324 -6.44 15.25 -0.61
C ASN A 324 -6.68 14.63 0.77
N ILE A 325 -6.42 15.40 1.82
CA ILE A 325 -6.41 15.02 3.23
C ILE A 325 -7.52 15.82 3.92
N GLY A 326 -8.69 15.23 4.08
CA GLY A 326 -9.87 15.90 4.62
C GLY A 326 -11.14 15.06 4.46
N ASP A 327 -12.23 15.43 5.14
CA ASP A 327 -13.49 14.67 5.15
C ASP A 327 -14.40 15.10 3.98
N ALA A 328 -14.52 14.24 2.96
CA ALA A 328 -15.53 14.43 1.90
C ALA A 328 -16.96 14.02 2.33
N ASP A 329 -17.13 13.34 3.48
CA ASP A 329 -18.35 12.61 3.85
C ASP A 329 -18.77 12.76 5.34
N ASN A 330 -18.64 13.95 5.93
CA ASN A 330 -19.32 14.42 7.18
C ASN A 330 -19.60 13.33 8.25
N GLY A 331 -18.60 12.51 8.56
CA GLY A 331 -18.83 11.14 9.01
C GLY A 331 -17.76 10.63 9.95
N SER A 332 -17.62 11.29 11.10
CA SER A 332 -16.89 10.85 12.31
C SER A 332 -15.39 11.13 12.45
N TYR A 333 -14.77 11.92 11.57
CA TYR A 333 -13.44 12.49 11.80
C TYR A 333 -13.53 14.02 11.82
N GLU A 334 -13.42 14.62 13.02
CA GLU A 334 -13.52 16.05 13.29
C GLU A 334 -12.27 16.80 12.74
N LEU A 335 -12.26 17.08 11.44
CA LEU A 335 -11.15 17.76 10.73
C LEU A 335 -11.62 19.10 10.11
N SER A 336 -12.44 19.88 10.82
CA SER A 336 -12.88 21.17 10.30
C SER A 336 -11.79 22.25 10.43
N GLY A 337 -11.14 22.60 9.31
CA GLY A 337 -10.59 23.94 9.08
C GLY A 337 -9.12 24.06 9.41
N HIS A 338 -8.28 23.44 8.57
CA HIS A 338 -6.84 23.52 8.72
C HIS A 338 -6.28 24.87 8.26
N TYR A 339 -5.41 25.47 9.06
CA TYR A 339 -4.80 26.78 8.76
C TYR A 339 -3.37 26.65 8.29
N TYR A 340 -2.58 25.86 9.00
CA TYR A 340 -1.17 25.65 8.72
C TYR A 340 -0.81 24.18 8.82
N THR A 341 0.20 23.83 8.04
CA THR A 341 0.83 22.51 8.05
C THR A 341 2.29 22.67 8.45
N GLU A 342 2.88 21.58 8.92
CA GLU A 342 4.32 21.46 9.10
C GLU A 342 4.68 19.99 8.87
N ILE A 343 5.78 19.73 8.16
CA ILE A 343 6.22 18.37 7.87
C ILE A 343 7.48 18.02 8.63
N VAL A 344 7.42 16.88 9.29
CA VAL A 344 8.55 16.33 10.03
C VAL A 344 8.88 14.95 9.52
N GLN A 345 10.17 14.72 9.27
CA GLN A 345 10.69 13.38 9.04
C GLN A 345 10.99 12.71 10.39
N ILE A 346 10.39 11.54 10.63
CA ILE A 346 10.60 10.72 11.83
C ILE A 346 10.93 9.30 11.39
N ASP A 347 12.09 8.80 11.78
CA ASP A 347 12.58 7.45 11.44
C ASP A 347 12.50 7.12 9.93
N GLY A 348 12.73 8.11 9.07
CA GLY A 348 12.71 7.96 7.61
C GLY A 348 11.34 8.13 6.95
N ALA A 349 10.25 8.18 7.72
CA ALA A 349 8.90 8.45 7.22
C ALA A 349 8.54 9.94 7.36
N TYR A 350 7.68 10.43 6.46
CA TYR A 350 7.20 11.82 6.47
C TYR A 350 5.84 11.90 7.18
N TYR A 351 5.73 12.84 8.11
CA TYR A 351 4.50 13.12 8.86
C TYR A 351 4.11 14.57 8.65
N VAL A 352 2.87 14.81 8.25
CA VAL A 352 2.24 16.12 8.14
C VAL A 352 1.48 16.38 9.43
N TYR A 353 1.87 17.42 10.15
CA TYR A 353 1.06 17.97 11.22
C TYR A 353 0.20 19.09 10.66
N ALA A 354 -1.11 19.04 10.88
CA ALA A 354 -2.06 20.05 10.43
C ALA A 354 -2.83 20.63 11.63
N SER A 355 -2.91 21.96 11.71
CA SER A 355 -3.55 22.69 12.82
C SER A 355 -5.00 23.04 12.49
N GLY A 356 -5.96 22.92 13.43
CA GLY A 356 -7.36 23.31 13.22
C GLY A 356 -7.80 24.52 14.05
N GLN A 357 -8.64 25.43 13.49
CA GLN A 357 -9.19 26.57 14.23
C GLN A 357 -10.50 26.26 14.97
N THR A 358 -11.39 25.44 14.38
CA THR A 358 -12.73 25.16 14.95
C THR A 358 -12.79 23.88 15.78
N ASP A 359 -11.95 22.89 15.46
CA ASP A 359 -11.76 21.69 16.27
C ASP A 359 -10.37 21.79 16.94
N ASN A 360 -10.37 21.91 18.27
CA ASN A 360 -9.23 22.30 19.10
C ASN A 360 -8.10 21.23 19.14
N GLY A 361 -7.31 21.09 18.08
CA GLY A 361 -6.23 20.10 18.04
C GLY A 361 -5.21 20.23 16.89
N VAL A 362 -4.15 19.42 17.00
CA VAL A 362 -3.19 19.12 15.92
C VAL A 362 -3.43 17.68 15.48
N SER A 363 -3.57 17.47 14.18
CA SER A 363 -3.70 16.15 13.57
C SER A 363 -2.40 15.77 12.88
N ALA A 364 -1.98 14.50 12.97
CA ALA A 364 -0.81 13.99 12.26
C ALA A 364 -1.22 12.97 11.20
N PHE A 365 -0.73 13.16 9.98
CA PHE A 365 -0.93 12.28 8.85
C PHE A 365 0.40 11.73 8.38
N ARG A 366 0.50 10.41 8.25
CA ARG A 366 1.67 9.79 7.63
C ARG A 366 1.52 9.86 6.10
N LEU A 367 2.56 10.34 5.42
CA LEU A 367 2.66 10.29 3.96
C LEU A 367 3.48 9.09 3.53
N ASP A 368 2.87 8.20 2.75
CA ASP A 368 3.58 7.11 2.10
C ASP A 368 3.97 7.55 0.68
N LEU A 369 5.27 7.79 0.48
CA LEU A 369 5.82 8.29 -0.78
C LEU A 369 5.90 7.19 -1.86
N PRO A 370 5.91 7.57 -3.14
CA PRO A 370 5.93 6.65 -4.27
C PRO A 370 7.32 6.07 -4.51
N ILE A 371 7.37 4.81 -4.95
CA ILE A 371 8.58 4.02 -5.22
C ILE A 371 9.47 4.68 -6.28
N SER A 372 10.79 4.72 -6.04
CA SER A 372 11.80 5.01 -7.06
C SER A 372 12.38 3.72 -7.68
N ILE A 373 12.45 3.64 -9.02
CA ILE A 373 13.06 2.54 -9.77
C ILE A 373 14.36 3.03 -10.44
N SER A 374 15.39 2.19 -10.52
CA SER A 374 16.65 2.52 -11.22
C SER A 374 16.83 1.71 -12.50
N TYR A 375 17.18 2.37 -13.60
CA TYR A 375 17.58 1.77 -14.88
C TYR A 375 19.04 2.08 -15.17
N ASN A 376 19.92 1.05 -15.24
CA ASN A 376 21.36 1.21 -15.45
C ASN A 376 22.03 2.25 -14.51
N GLY A 377 21.62 2.25 -13.24
CA GLY A 377 22.14 3.20 -12.23
C GLY A 377 21.60 4.62 -12.36
N LYS A 378 20.53 4.83 -13.14
CA LYS A 378 19.83 6.10 -13.26
C LYS A 378 18.44 5.98 -12.60
N VAL A 379 18.18 6.82 -11.61
CA VAL A 379 16.89 6.88 -10.90
C VAL A 379 15.83 7.44 -11.86
N VAL A 380 14.68 6.77 -11.95
CA VAL A 380 13.54 7.15 -12.78
C VAL A 380 12.32 7.29 -11.87
N ASP A 381 11.71 8.47 -11.93
CA ASP A 381 10.51 8.86 -11.19
C ASP A 381 9.26 8.39 -11.96
N MET A 382 8.22 7.85 -11.29
CA MET A 382 7.17 7.10 -11.99
C MET A 382 5.71 7.45 -11.65
N SER A 383 4.97 7.79 -12.72
CA SER A 383 3.64 7.22 -12.99
C SER A 383 3.31 6.99 -14.47
N GLU A 384 4.13 7.41 -15.44
CA GLU A 384 4.00 7.05 -16.88
C GLU A 384 5.22 6.29 -17.47
N THR A 385 6.27 6.06 -16.66
CA THR A 385 7.63 5.73 -17.12
C THR A 385 8.00 4.24 -17.04
N LEU A 386 7.29 3.39 -16.30
CA LEU A 386 7.58 1.95 -16.26
C LEU A 386 7.35 1.32 -17.63
N VAL A 387 6.19 1.62 -18.21
CA VAL A 387 5.79 1.22 -19.55
C VAL A 387 6.78 1.75 -20.59
N GLY A 388 7.21 3.00 -20.47
CA GLY A 388 8.21 3.60 -21.35
C GLY A 388 9.59 2.96 -21.23
N ALA A 389 10.03 2.60 -20.01
CA ALA A 389 11.28 1.92 -19.74
C ALA A 389 11.25 0.47 -20.26
N MET A 390 10.17 -0.28 -20.01
CA MET A 390 9.95 -1.63 -20.54
C MET A 390 9.92 -1.65 -22.07
N ARG A 391 9.27 -0.66 -22.71
CA ARG A 391 9.25 -0.51 -24.18
C ARG A 391 10.60 -0.11 -24.78
N ALA A 392 11.46 0.59 -24.03
CA ALA A 392 12.76 1.07 -24.49
C ALA A 392 13.93 0.13 -24.15
N ALA A 393 13.71 -0.84 -23.26
CA ALA A 393 14.75 -1.74 -22.80
C ALA A 393 15.11 -2.78 -23.89
N PRO A 394 16.41 -3.03 -24.16
CA PRO A 394 16.81 -4.11 -25.06
C PRO A 394 16.36 -5.48 -24.52
N ALA A 395 16.04 -6.43 -25.42
CA ALA A 395 15.78 -7.82 -25.07
C ALA A 395 16.86 -8.40 -24.11
N GLY A 396 16.43 -9.12 -23.08
CA GLY A 396 17.31 -9.69 -22.05
C GLY A 396 17.84 -8.69 -21.02
N SER A 397 17.15 -7.56 -20.83
CA SER A 397 17.46 -6.58 -19.79
C SER A 397 16.82 -6.94 -18.45
N THR A 398 17.45 -6.49 -17.36
CA THR A 398 16.94 -6.62 -15.99
C THR A 398 16.49 -5.26 -15.47
N ILE A 399 15.27 -5.18 -14.95
CA ILE A 399 14.71 -4.00 -14.29
C ILE A 399 14.71 -4.27 -12.78
N THR A 400 15.38 -3.43 -11.98
CA THR A 400 15.48 -3.64 -10.52
C THR A 400 14.58 -2.67 -9.76
N ILE A 401 13.73 -3.20 -8.87
CA ILE A 401 12.84 -2.45 -7.97
C ILE A 401 13.48 -2.43 -6.57
N THR A 402 13.77 -1.24 -6.03
CA THR A 402 14.59 -1.09 -4.82
C THR A 402 13.86 -0.50 -3.61
N ASP A 403 12.58 -0.14 -3.70
CA ASP A 403 11.85 0.40 -2.54
C ASP A 403 10.35 0.04 -2.51
N ALA A 404 9.79 -0.04 -1.30
CA ALA A 404 8.58 -0.80 -0.95
C ALA A 404 7.35 0.09 -0.68
N ALA A 405 6.46 0.22 -1.66
CA ALA A 405 5.08 0.65 -1.44
C ALA A 405 4.19 0.20 -2.62
N LEU A 406 3.44 -0.90 -2.42
CA LEU A 406 2.41 -1.48 -3.29
C LEU A 406 2.18 -0.72 -4.62
N LEU A 407 2.77 -1.25 -5.69
CA LEU A 407 2.65 -0.67 -7.02
C LEU A 407 1.28 -1.04 -7.63
N ASP A 408 0.21 -0.37 -7.18
CA ASP A 408 -1.12 -0.41 -7.82
C ASP A 408 -1.13 0.53 -9.04
N ALA A 409 -0.36 0.17 -10.06
CA ALA A 409 -0.38 0.85 -11.35
C ALA A 409 -0.88 -0.13 -12.39
N SER A 410 -2.17 -0.02 -12.71
CA SER A 410 -2.82 -0.67 -13.85
C SER A 410 -1.98 -0.48 -15.12
N LEU A 411 -1.21 -1.50 -15.48
CA LEU A 411 -0.50 -1.62 -16.74
C LEU A 411 -1.51 -1.95 -17.87
N GLU A 412 -2.56 -1.15 -18.04
CA GLU A 412 -3.43 -1.28 -19.20
C GLU A 412 -2.64 -0.88 -20.46
N ASN A 413 -2.45 -1.82 -21.38
CA ASN A 413 -1.87 -1.64 -22.72
C ASN A 413 -0.34 -1.46 -22.80
N VAL A 414 0.43 -2.33 -22.13
CA VAL A 414 1.86 -2.47 -22.44
C VAL A 414 2.08 -3.46 -23.58
N ASP A 415 2.02 -2.94 -24.80
CA ASP A 415 2.47 -3.63 -26.02
C ASP A 415 4.01 -3.71 -26.01
N VAL A 416 4.55 -4.76 -25.34
CA VAL A 416 5.98 -5.11 -25.35
C VAL A 416 6.23 -5.98 -26.57
N THR A 417 6.94 -5.42 -27.56
CA THR A 417 7.14 -6.07 -28.87
C THR A 417 8.48 -6.79 -29.02
N GLN A 418 9.22 -7.06 -27.91
CA GLN A 418 10.49 -7.81 -27.94
C GLN A 418 10.65 -8.79 -26.78
N ASP A 419 11.23 -9.94 -27.14
CA ASP A 419 11.34 -11.19 -26.36
C ASP A 419 12.17 -11.01 -25.05
N ASP A 420 11.60 -11.44 -23.93
CA ASP A 420 12.21 -11.65 -22.60
C ASP A 420 12.49 -10.41 -21.73
N ILE A 421 11.61 -10.18 -20.72
CA ILE A 421 11.81 -9.21 -19.62
C ILE A 421 12.13 -9.96 -18.32
N THR A 422 13.12 -9.47 -17.55
CA THR A 422 13.35 -9.91 -16.16
C THR A 422 13.17 -8.73 -15.20
N VAL A 423 12.36 -8.92 -14.16
CA VAL A 423 12.15 -7.97 -13.06
C VAL A 423 12.79 -8.52 -11.79
N ASP A 424 13.70 -7.76 -11.19
CA ASP A 424 14.32 -8.06 -9.90
C ASP A 424 13.60 -7.28 -8.80
N MET A 425 12.87 -8.02 -7.96
CA MET A 425 12.05 -7.51 -6.86
C MET A 425 12.85 -7.33 -5.56
N GLY A 426 14.16 -7.63 -5.55
CA GLY A 426 15.01 -7.41 -4.39
C GLY A 426 14.67 -8.30 -3.19
N THR A 427 14.56 -7.71 -2.00
CA THR A 427 14.35 -8.42 -0.72
C THR A 427 12.88 -8.44 -0.28
N SER A 428 12.55 -9.36 0.64
CA SER A 428 11.20 -9.51 1.23
C SER A 428 10.58 -8.20 1.71
N GLY A 429 9.27 -8.03 1.46
CA GLY A 429 8.48 -6.85 1.83
C GLY A 429 8.02 -5.95 0.66
N ILE A 430 8.38 -6.29 -0.58
CA ILE A 430 7.96 -5.59 -1.80
C ILE A 430 6.82 -6.38 -2.47
N ALA A 431 5.75 -5.71 -2.90
CA ALA A 431 4.67 -6.29 -3.70
C ALA A 431 4.42 -5.48 -4.98
N ALA A 432 4.30 -6.15 -6.13
CA ALA A 432 4.06 -5.49 -7.43
C ALA A 432 3.00 -6.20 -8.28
N TYR A 433 2.18 -5.42 -8.98
CA TYR A 433 1.18 -5.91 -9.93
C TYR A 433 1.64 -5.75 -11.38
N PHE A 434 1.45 -6.78 -12.19
CA PHE A 434 1.80 -6.81 -13.62
C PHE A 434 0.58 -7.19 -14.46
N TYR A 435 0.30 -6.46 -15.54
CA TYR A 435 -0.71 -6.84 -16.54
C TYR A 435 -0.02 -6.97 -17.90
N LEU A 436 -0.11 -8.16 -18.49
CA LEU A 436 0.52 -8.52 -19.76
C LEU A 436 -0.50 -8.34 -20.90
N SER A 437 -0.06 -7.95 -22.10
CA SER A 437 -0.94 -7.78 -23.27
C SER A 437 -0.53 -8.65 -24.45
N ASP A 438 -1.54 -9.16 -25.18
CA ASP A 438 -1.69 -9.79 -26.52
C ASP A 438 -0.49 -10.26 -27.37
N TYR A 439 0.73 -10.35 -26.86
CA TYR A 439 1.87 -10.93 -27.57
C TYR A 439 2.56 -11.95 -26.67
N ALA A 440 2.86 -13.14 -27.21
CA ALA A 440 3.56 -14.18 -26.46
C ALA A 440 5.01 -13.73 -26.15
N PHE A 441 5.36 -13.62 -24.86
CA PHE A 441 6.73 -13.36 -24.38
C PHE A 441 7.03 -14.15 -23.10
N THR A 442 8.31 -14.31 -22.77
CA THR A 442 8.76 -14.79 -21.45
C THR A 442 8.80 -13.63 -20.46
N PHE A 443 8.12 -13.76 -19.33
CA PHE A 443 8.17 -12.83 -18.20
C PHE A 443 8.81 -13.50 -16.99
N ASN A 444 9.93 -12.96 -16.51
CA ASN A 444 10.63 -13.51 -15.36
C ASN A 444 10.64 -12.51 -14.21
N VAL A 445 10.32 -12.97 -13.00
CA VAL A 445 10.54 -12.25 -11.75
C VAL A 445 11.61 -12.99 -10.95
N ILE A 446 12.53 -12.25 -10.34
CA ILE A 446 13.55 -12.78 -9.43
C ILE A 446 13.56 -11.99 -8.11
N GLY A 447 14.08 -12.60 -7.05
CA GLY A 447 14.15 -12.00 -5.72
C GLY A 447 13.06 -12.51 -4.78
N ASP A 448 13.02 -11.97 -3.56
CA ASP A 448 12.17 -12.48 -2.46
C ASP A 448 10.86 -11.66 -2.27
N GLY A 449 10.56 -10.74 -3.19
CA GLY A 449 9.33 -9.93 -3.16
C GLY A 449 8.14 -10.65 -3.78
N THR A 450 6.92 -10.25 -3.39
CA THR A 450 5.65 -10.79 -3.92
C THR A 450 5.32 -10.17 -5.29
N ALA A 451 5.13 -10.99 -6.31
CA ALA A 451 4.64 -10.60 -7.62
C ALA A 451 3.18 -11.05 -7.80
N ILE A 452 2.33 -10.16 -8.34
CA ILE A 452 0.97 -10.47 -8.76
C ILE A 452 0.88 -10.21 -10.27
N VAL A 453 0.72 -11.25 -11.08
CA VAL A 453 0.79 -11.17 -12.55
C VAL A 453 -0.53 -11.58 -13.19
N TYR A 454 -1.06 -10.73 -14.07
CA TYR A 454 -2.20 -11.02 -14.92
C TYR A 454 -1.73 -11.16 -16.38
N GLY A 455 -1.89 -12.36 -16.94
CA GLY A 455 -1.69 -12.74 -18.35
C GLY A 455 -2.76 -12.17 -19.28
N SER A 456 -2.76 -12.62 -20.53
CA SER A 456 -3.65 -12.10 -21.59
C SER A 456 -4.74 -13.09 -22.00
N ASP A 457 -5.78 -12.61 -22.68
CA ASP A 457 -6.93 -13.46 -23.06
C ASP A 457 -6.73 -14.25 -24.38
N ALA A 458 -5.62 -14.03 -25.10
CA ALA A 458 -5.52 -14.38 -26.52
C ALA A 458 -4.36 -15.30 -26.92
N ASN A 459 -3.28 -15.39 -26.14
CA ASN A 459 -2.07 -16.14 -26.51
C ASN A 459 -1.51 -16.93 -25.33
N GLY A 460 -0.58 -17.85 -25.63
CA GLY A 460 0.15 -18.54 -24.58
C GLY A 460 1.32 -17.71 -24.06
N GLU A 461 1.38 -17.53 -22.75
CA GLU A 461 2.47 -16.84 -22.05
C GLU A 461 3.46 -17.80 -21.37
N THR A 462 4.70 -17.36 -21.15
CA THR A 462 5.64 -18.07 -20.27
C THR A 462 6.00 -17.15 -19.12
N ILE A 463 5.58 -17.49 -17.90
CA ILE A 463 5.71 -16.67 -16.70
C ILE A 463 6.47 -17.46 -15.63
N SER A 464 7.60 -16.94 -15.18
CA SER A 464 8.38 -17.52 -14.07
C SER A 464 8.50 -16.51 -12.95
N LEU A 465 8.11 -16.89 -11.75
CA LEU A 465 8.13 -16.05 -10.56
C LEU A 465 9.30 -16.41 -9.61
N GLY A 466 9.39 -15.69 -8.50
CA GLY A 466 10.60 -15.55 -7.70
C GLY A 466 10.71 -16.52 -6.51
N ASP A 467 11.34 -16.04 -5.44
CA ASP A 467 11.42 -16.72 -4.15
C ASP A 467 10.33 -16.20 -3.16
N GLY A 468 9.49 -15.26 -3.59
CA GLY A 468 8.42 -14.63 -2.79
C GLY A 468 7.12 -15.45 -2.81
N ALA A 469 6.13 -15.06 -1.99
CA ALA A 469 4.78 -15.64 -2.10
C ALA A 469 4.03 -14.89 -3.20
N ASP A 470 3.88 -15.51 -4.36
CA ASP A 470 3.49 -14.87 -5.61
C ASP A 470 2.08 -15.29 -6.06
N GLU A 471 1.45 -14.51 -6.95
CA GLU A 471 0.17 -14.81 -7.56
C GLU A 471 0.22 -14.61 -9.07
N VAL A 472 -0.33 -15.53 -9.86
CA VAL A 472 -0.39 -15.41 -11.32
C VAL A 472 -1.72 -15.91 -11.88
N PHE A 473 -2.23 -15.19 -12.88
CA PHE A 473 -3.42 -15.53 -13.65
C PHE A 473 -3.07 -15.57 -15.14
N GLY A 474 -2.96 -16.74 -15.76
CA GLY A 474 -2.71 -16.90 -17.21
C GLY A 474 -3.85 -16.38 -18.10
N MET A 475 -5.09 -16.41 -17.59
CA MET A 475 -6.31 -15.99 -18.28
C MET A 475 -6.70 -16.89 -19.46
N GLY A 476 -6.19 -16.67 -20.66
CA GLY A 476 -6.63 -17.39 -21.85
C GLY A 476 -5.49 -17.66 -22.81
N GLY A 477 -5.17 -18.92 -23.09
CA GLY A 477 -3.95 -19.18 -23.82
C GLY A 477 -3.56 -20.64 -23.85
N ARG A 478 -2.26 -20.88 -24.01
CA ARG A 478 -1.59 -22.09 -23.55
C ARG A 478 -0.41 -21.57 -22.77
N ASP A 479 -0.52 -21.60 -21.46
CA ASP A 479 0.44 -20.91 -20.61
C ASP A 479 1.47 -21.86 -20.03
N ASP A 480 2.67 -21.37 -19.77
CA ASP A 480 3.74 -22.04 -19.04
C ASP A 480 4.06 -21.19 -17.81
N LEU A 481 3.50 -21.57 -16.66
CA LEU A 481 3.53 -20.81 -15.42
C LEU A 481 4.41 -21.51 -14.38
N SER A 482 5.27 -20.77 -13.69
CA SER A 482 6.11 -21.27 -12.59
C SER A 482 6.08 -20.31 -11.40
N GLY A 483 5.69 -20.80 -10.22
CA GLY A 483 5.66 -20.02 -8.96
C GLY A 483 7.06 -19.81 -8.37
N GLY A 484 7.91 -20.84 -8.45
CA GLY A 484 9.31 -20.72 -8.06
C GLY A 484 9.54 -21.25 -6.66
N ARG A 485 9.88 -20.41 -5.69
CA ARG A 485 9.77 -20.77 -4.27
C ARG A 485 8.80 -19.80 -3.62
N GLY A 486 8.13 -20.24 -2.57
CA GLY A 486 7.15 -19.41 -1.90
C GLY A 486 5.95 -20.24 -1.52
N SER A 487 4.86 -19.57 -1.17
CA SER A 487 3.56 -20.22 -1.14
C SER A 487 2.72 -19.46 -2.16
N ASP A 488 2.59 -20.03 -3.35
CA ASP A 488 2.18 -19.31 -4.54
C ASP A 488 0.74 -19.63 -4.93
N TRP A 489 0.10 -18.69 -5.61
CA TRP A 489 -1.28 -18.80 -6.11
C TRP A 489 -1.29 -18.75 -7.64
N LEU A 490 -1.43 -19.89 -8.30
CA LEU A 490 -1.34 -19.98 -9.75
C LEU A 490 -2.68 -20.34 -10.38
N HIS A 491 -3.11 -19.59 -11.39
CA HIS A 491 -4.32 -19.86 -12.16
C HIS A 491 -3.99 -19.93 -13.65
N GLY A 492 -4.14 -21.09 -14.30
CA GLY A 492 -3.92 -21.24 -15.75
C GLY A 492 -4.99 -20.50 -16.55
N GLY A 493 -6.25 -20.81 -16.29
CA GLY A 493 -7.39 -20.12 -16.89
C GLY A 493 -8.05 -20.96 -17.98
N HIS A 494 -8.21 -20.44 -19.19
CA HIS A 494 -8.65 -21.21 -20.35
C HIS A 494 -7.44 -21.61 -21.16
N GLY A 495 -7.26 -22.87 -21.50
CA GLY A 495 -6.09 -23.21 -22.28
C GLY A 495 -5.73 -24.67 -22.33
N ALA A 496 -4.45 -24.96 -22.39
CA ALA A 496 -3.93 -26.30 -22.24
C ALA A 496 -2.56 -26.09 -21.64
N ASP A 497 -2.57 -25.77 -20.35
CA ASP A 497 -1.54 -25.01 -19.68
C ASP A 497 -0.53 -25.97 -19.02
N THR A 498 0.68 -25.48 -18.78
CA THR A 498 1.70 -26.15 -17.99
C THR A 498 1.96 -25.28 -16.78
N ILE A 499 1.75 -25.80 -15.58
CA ILE A 499 1.85 -25.04 -14.34
C ILE A 499 2.74 -25.80 -13.36
N ALA A 500 3.73 -25.11 -12.79
CA ALA A 500 4.56 -25.61 -11.71
C ALA A 500 4.43 -24.69 -10.50
N GLY A 501 3.98 -25.21 -9.35
CA GLY A 501 4.00 -24.47 -8.08
C GLY A 501 5.45 -24.15 -7.70
N GLY A 502 6.22 -25.19 -7.40
CA GLY A 502 7.66 -25.09 -7.22
C GLY A 502 8.10 -25.59 -5.86
N ARG A 503 8.48 -24.69 -4.94
CA ARG A 503 8.84 -25.08 -3.57
C ARG A 503 8.03 -24.27 -2.58
N GLY A 504 7.51 -24.96 -1.57
CA GLY A 504 6.65 -24.41 -0.53
C GLY A 504 5.19 -24.74 -0.83
N ASP A 505 4.29 -24.33 0.05
CA ASP A 505 2.91 -24.81 0.02
C ASP A 505 2.10 -23.99 -0.99
N ASP A 506 1.84 -24.54 -2.18
CA ASP A 506 1.26 -23.81 -3.30
C ASP A 506 -0.23 -24.11 -3.49
N THR A 507 -0.97 -23.15 -4.06
CA THR A 507 -2.36 -23.33 -4.50
C THR A 507 -2.43 -23.13 -6.00
N VAL A 508 -2.81 -24.18 -6.73
CA VAL A 508 -2.85 -24.19 -8.19
C VAL A 508 -4.24 -24.50 -8.72
N TYR A 509 -4.75 -23.65 -9.61
CA TYR A 509 -5.95 -23.86 -10.39
C TYR A 509 -5.58 -24.00 -11.87
N GLY A 510 -5.69 -25.21 -12.44
CA GLY A 510 -5.43 -25.44 -13.87
C GLY A 510 -6.39 -24.64 -14.75
N GLY A 511 -7.67 -24.67 -14.38
CA GLY A 511 -8.72 -24.04 -15.16
C GLY A 511 -9.33 -25.01 -16.16
N ALA A 512 -9.71 -24.53 -17.34
CA ALA A 512 -10.41 -25.28 -18.37
C ALA A 512 -9.49 -25.63 -19.53
N GLY A 513 -9.56 -26.87 -19.98
CA GLY A 513 -8.78 -27.42 -21.07
C GLY A 513 -7.86 -28.52 -20.56
N ASN A 514 -6.85 -28.93 -21.34
CA ASN A 514 -6.05 -30.10 -20.97
C ASN A 514 -4.72 -29.65 -20.38
N ASP A 515 -4.66 -29.61 -19.05
CA ASP A 515 -3.59 -28.97 -18.31
C ASP A 515 -2.59 -29.97 -17.76
N LYS A 516 -1.37 -29.48 -17.51
CA LYS A 516 -0.28 -30.23 -16.90
C LYS A 516 0.22 -29.50 -15.67
N VAL A 517 -0.08 -30.03 -14.49
CA VAL A 517 0.24 -29.37 -13.22
C VAL A 517 1.24 -30.18 -12.39
N TYR A 518 2.21 -29.49 -11.81
CA TYR A 518 3.18 -30.02 -10.85
C TYR A 518 3.15 -29.18 -9.58
N GLY A 519 2.77 -29.73 -8.42
CA GLY A 519 2.94 -29.07 -7.12
C GLY A 519 4.43 -28.93 -6.78
N SER A 520 5.15 -30.03 -6.97
CA SER A 520 6.59 -30.22 -6.82
C SER A 520 7.05 -30.46 -5.39
N GLY A 521 7.07 -29.48 -4.49
CA GLY A 521 7.45 -29.79 -3.11
C GLY A 521 6.90 -28.79 -2.11
N GLY A 522 6.27 -29.28 -1.05
CA GLY A 522 5.43 -28.49 -0.15
C GLY A 522 4.11 -29.22 0.06
N ASP A 523 3.27 -28.75 0.97
CA ASP A 523 1.92 -29.28 1.11
C ASP A 523 0.99 -28.54 0.11
N ASP A 524 0.80 -29.08 -1.10
CA ASP A 524 0.16 -28.37 -2.21
C ASP A 524 -1.35 -28.60 -2.31
N SER A 525 -2.07 -27.63 -2.89
CA SER A 525 -3.50 -27.71 -3.20
C SER A 525 -3.75 -27.47 -4.69
N VAL A 526 -4.09 -28.53 -5.44
CA VAL A 526 -4.26 -28.48 -6.90
C VAL A 526 -5.69 -28.80 -7.33
N TYR A 527 -6.27 -27.94 -8.17
CA TYR A 527 -7.61 -28.07 -8.74
C TYR A 527 -7.57 -27.86 -10.26
N VAL A 528 -7.64 -28.95 -11.04
CA VAL A 528 -7.77 -28.90 -12.51
C VAL A 528 -9.25 -29.16 -12.83
N THR A 529 -9.93 -28.32 -13.63
CA THR A 529 -11.41 -28.25 -13.56
C THR A 529 -12.15 -29.04 -14.62
N ASN A 530 -11.96 -28.76 -15.91
CA ASN A 530 -12.55 -29.55 -16.99
C ASN A 530 -11.44 -29.79 -17.99
N GLY A 531 -11.22 -31.02 -18.41
CA GLY A 531 -10.04 -31.30 -19.19
C GLY A 531 -9.82 -32.74 -19.48
N ARG A 532 -8.63 -33.06 -19.95
CA ARG A 532 -7.98 -34.32 -19.62
C ARG A 532 -6.64 -33.87 -19.10
N ASP A 533 -6.53 -33.91 -17.79
CA ASP A 533 -5.48 -33.24 -17.06
C ASP A 533 -4.45 -34.24 -16.56
N TRP A 534 -3.23 -33.75 -16.38
CA TRP A 534 -2.15 -34.50 -15.77
C TRP A 534 -1.65 -33.73 -14.57
N VAL A 535 -1.72 -34.33 -13.38
CA VAL A 535 -1.35 -33.71 -12.12
C VAL A 535 -0.33 -34.58 -11.38
N SER A 536 0.70 -33.93 -10.84
CA SER A 536 1.64 -34.52 -9.88
C SER A 536 1.70 -33.62 -8.64
N GLY A 537 1.40 -34.15 -7.46
CA GLY A 537 1.54 -33.46 -6.18
C GLY A 537 3.02 -33.20 -5.89
N GLY A 538 3.80 -34.24 -5.63
CA GLY A 538 5.25 -34.13 -5.45
C GLY A 538 5.69 -34.60 -4.08
N ASP A 539 6.56 -33.84 -3.42
CA ASP A 539 6.94 -34.09 -2.03
C ASP A 539 6.02 -33.29 -1.10
N GLY A 540 5.45 -33.88 -0.05
CA GLY A 540 4.64 -33.19 0.95
C GLY A 540 3.24 -33.75 1.04
N LYS A 541 2.37 -33.16 1.84
CA LYS A 541 0.97 -33.61 1.97
C LYS A 541 0.09 -32.82 1.03
N ASP A 542 -0.31 -33.45 -0.07
CA ASP A 542 -1.02 -32.77 -1.14
C ASP A 542 -2.53 -32.98 -1.10
N THR A 543 -3.28 -32.02 -1.63
CA THR A 543 -4.72 -32.13 -1.92
C THR A 543 -4.96 -31.88 -3.40
N LEU A 544 -5.36 -32.92 -4.13
CA LEU A 544 -5.45 -32.93 -5.59
C LEU A 544 -6.90 -33.24 -6.03
N ASN A 545 -7.44 -32.43 -6.96
CA ASN A 545 -8.78 -32.62 -7.54
C ASN A 545 -8.74 -32.55 -9.07
N GLY A 546 -9.21 -33.62 -9.74
CA GLY A 546 -9.26 -33.74 -11.21
C GLY A 546 -10.46 -33.08 -11.89
N GLY A 547 -11.57 -32.92 -11.16
CA GLY A 547 -12.73 -32.19 -11.67
C GLY A 547 -13.56 -32.97 -12.69
N LYS A 548 -13.38 -32.71 -13.99
CA LYS A 548 -14.12 -33.40 -15.06
C LYS A 548 -13.20 -33.81 -16.18
N GLY A 549 -13.39 -35.03 -16.64
CA GLY A 549 -12.72 -35.61 -17.79
C GLY A 549 -11.89 -36.82 -17.37
N ASP A 550 -11.22 -37.45 -18.32
CA ASP A 550 -10.44 -38.66 -18.00
C ASP A 550 -9.04 -38.25 -17.50
N ASP A 551 -8.87 -37.99 -16.21
CA ASP A 551 -7.67 -37.35 -15.66
C ASP A 551 -6.61 -38.36 -15.21
N THR A 552 -5.36 -37.89 -15.05
CA THR A 552 -4.26 -38.69 -14.50
C THR A 552 -3.59 -37.94 -13.36
N ILE A 553 -3.74 -38.44 -12.14
CA ILE A 553 -3.25 -37.79 -10.92
C ILE A 553 -2.27 -38.72 -10.19
N ASN A 554 -1.15 -38.18 -9.76
CA ASN A 554 -0.18 -38.83 -8.89
C ASN A 554 0.07 -37.97 -7.65
N GLY A 555 -0.18 -38.52 -6.45
CA GLY A 555 0.07 -37.86 -5.16
C GLY A 555 1.56 -37.58 -4.99
N GLY A 556 2.36 -38.63 -4.84
CA GLY A 556 3.81 -38.51 -4.73
C GLY A 556 4.28 -39.04 -3.38
N ASP A 557 5.23 -38.35 -2.76
CA ASP A 557 5.74 -38.69 -1.44
C ASP A 557 4.97 -37.87 -0.39
N GLY A 558 4.09 -38.47 0.42
CA GLY A 558 3.17 -37.68 1.22
C GLY A 558 2.08 -38.47 1.93
N ASN A 559 1.17 -37.79 2.62
CA ASN A 559 -0.10 -38.43 2.99
C ASN A 559 -1.22 -37.68 2.28
N ASP A 560 -1.45 -38.04 1.02
CA ASP A 560 -2.15 -37.21 0.06
C ASP A 560 -3.66 -37.44 0.10
N ARG A 561 -4.39 -36.44 -0.38
CA ARG A 561 -5.83 -36.53 -0.62
C ARG A 561 -6.08 -36.31 -2.11
N ILE A 562 -6.57 -37.33 -2.79
CA ILE A 562 -6.85 -37.32 -4.23
C ILE A 562 -8.35 -37.53 -4.46
N ASP A 563 -8.95 -36.69 -5.30
CA ASP A 563 -10.32 -36.82 -5.81
C ASP A 563 -10.30 -36.75 -7.34
N GLY A 564 -10.67 -37.84 -8.02
CA GLY A 564 -10.69 -37.93 -9.49
C GLY A 564 -11.73 -37.01 -10.10
N GLY A 565 -12.93 -36.95 -9.51
CA GLY A 565 -14.02 -36.12 -10.01
C GLY A 565 -14.99 -36.90 -10.89
N ASN A 566 -15.14 -36.50 -12.15
CA ASN A 566 -16.10 -37.14 -13.07
C ASN A 566 -15.38 -37.68 -14.30
N ASP A 567 -15.93 -38.75 -14.87
CA ASP A 567 -15.39 -39.50 -16.01
C ASP A 567 -14.32 -40.50 -15.56
N ASN A 568 -13.52 -41.10 -16.46
CA ASN A 568 -12.72 -42.28 -16.08
C ASN A 568 -11.28 -41.87 -15.76
N ASP A 569 -10.94 -41.89 -14.47
CA ASP A 569 -9.70 -41.36 -13.95
C ASP A 569 -8.64 -42.42 -13.69
N LYS A 570 -7.37 -41.98 -13.69
CA LYS A 570 -6.24 -42.77 -13.22
C LYS A 570 -5.56 -42.06 -12.05
N LEU A 571 -5.67 -42.64 -10.87
CA LEU A 571 -5.22 -42.05 -9.61
C LEU A 571 -4.16 -42.94 -8.95
N VAL A 572 -3.05 -42.34 -8.52
CA VAL A 572 -1.96 -43.03 -7.82
C VAL A 572 -1.61 -42.24 -6.56
N GLY A 573 -1.64 -42.84 -5.37
CA GLY A 573 -1.20 -42.20 -4.11
C GLY A 573 0.32 -42.12 -4.03
N ALA A 574 0.98 -43.24 -4.35
CA ALA A 574 2.42 -43.46 -4.35
C ALA A 574 3.00 -43.77 -2.97
N ALA A 575 3.58 -42.84 -2.22
CA ALA A 575 4.26 -43.17 -0.96
C ALA A 575 3.73 -42.40 0.23
N GLY A 576 3.13 -43.12 1.17
CA GLY A 576 2.65 -42.69 2.47
C GLY A 576 1.20 -43.12 2.67
N ASN A 577 0.45 -42.49 3.57
CA ASN A 577 -0.92 -42.96 3.90
C ASN A 577 -1.93 -42.07 3.19
N ASP A 578 -2.36 -42.53 2.03
CA ASP A 578 -3.12 -41.72 1.09
C ASP A 578 -4.62 -41.96 1.22
N ARG A 579 -5.40 -40.96 0.83
CA ARG A 579 -6.84 -41.10 0.64
C ARG A 579 -7.20 -40.77 -0.80
N ILE A 580 -7.70 -41.76 -1.52
CA ILE A 580 -8.03 -41.66 -2.94
C ILE A 580 -9.53 -41.91 -3.14
N ASP A 581 -10.20 -40.97 -3.80
CA ASP A 581 -11.62 -41.02 -4.14
C ASP A 581 -11.77 -40.96 -5.67
N GLY A 582 -12.34 -42.00 -6.28
CA GLY A 582 -12.61 -42.09 -7.71
C GLY A 582 -13.82 -41.26 -8.14
N SER A 583 -14.77 -41.01 -7.21
CA SER A 583 -15.99 -40.26 -7.48
C SER A 583 -16.87 -40.91 -8.59
N LEU A 584 -17.07 -40.27 -9.75
CA LEU A 584 -17.97 -40.79 -10.79
C LEU A 584 -17.19 -41.27 -12.00
N GLY A 585 -17.20 -42.55 -12.34
CA GLY A 585 -16.33 -42.98 -13.43
C GLY A 585 -16.30 -44.46 -13.71
N ASN A 586 -15.21 -44.91 -14.29
CA ASN A 586 -14.74 -46.29 -14.22
C ASN A 586 -13.24 -46.17 -13.99
N ASP A 587 -12.87 -46.05 -12.73
CA ASP A 587 -11.60 -45.45 -12.35
C ASP A 587 -10.54 -46.52 -12.08
N LEU A 588 -9.28 -46.11 -12.22
CA LEU A 588 -8.12 -46.91 -11.88
C LEU A 588 -7.40 -46.25 -10.70
N LEU A 589 -7.51 -46.85 -9.51
CA LEU A 589 -6.90 -46.37 -8.28
C LEU A 589 -5.77 -47.29 -7.84
N ASP A 590 -4.62 -46.73 -7.48
CA ASP A 590 -3.48 -47.42 -6.88
C ASP A 590 -3.00 -46.66 -5.64
N GLY A 591 -3.12 -47.25 -4.45
CA GLY A 591 -2.71 -46.63 -3.18
C GLY A 591 -1.21 -46.42 -3.14
N GLY A 592 -0.44 -47.48 -3.41
CA GLY A 592 1.00 -47.41 -3.47
C GLY A 592 1.62 -48.06 -2.24
N VAL A 593 2.45 -47.35 -1.48
CA VAL A 593 3.07 -47.86 -0.25
C VAL A 593 2.61 -47.05 0.95
N GLY A 594 1.99 -47.70 1.94
CA GLY A 594 1.57 -47.10 3.20
C GLY A 594 0.25 -47.68 3.66
N LYS A 595 -0.59 -46.89 4.32
CA LYS A 595 -1.91 -47.35 4.78
C LYS A 595 -2.96 -46.49 4.13
N ASP A 596 -3.47 -46.98 3.01
CA ASP A 596 -4.24 -46.18 2.10
C ASP A 596 -5.74 -46.39 2.29
N THR A 597 -6.53 -45.40 1.92
CA THR A 597 -7.98 -45.50 1.85
C THR A 597 -8.43 -45.22 0.44
N LEU A 598 -8.91 -46.23 -0.27
CA LEU A 598 -9.38 -46.16 -1.64
C LEU A 598 -10.90 -46.29 -1.69
N ILE A 599 -11.55 -45.37 -2.39
CA ILE A 599 -13.01 -45.33 -2.58
C ILE A 599 -13.28 -45.18 -4.09
N GLY A 600 -13.93 -46.14 -4.73
CA GLY A 600 -14.30 -46.06 -6.16
C GLY A 600 -15.58 -45.24 -6.40
N ASP A 601 -16.48 -45.23 -5.42
CA ASP A 601 -17.74 -44.50 -5.41
C ASP A 601 -18.76 -44.95 -6.48
N LYS A 602 -18.81 -44.43 -7.70
CA LYS A 602 -19.75 -44.92 -8.72
C LYS A 602 -19.01 -45.27 -10.00
N GLY A 603 -19.14 -46.51 -10.43
CA GLY A 603 -18.40 -46.95 -11.60
C GLY A 603 -18.20 -48.44 -11.64
N SER A 604 -17.54 -48.95 -12.67
CA SER A 604 -16.94 -50.28 -12.62
C SER A 604 -15.43 -50.09 -12.49
N ASP A 605 -14.99 -49.95 -11.25
CA ASP A 605 -13.68 -49.43 -10.90
C ASP A 605 -12.66 -50.55 -10.73
N THR A 606 -11.39 -50.19 -10.72
CA THR A 606 -10.28 -51.08 -10.43
C THR A 606 -9.40 -50.46 -9.36
N LEU A 607 -9.40 -51.04 -8.16
CA LEU A 607 -8.72 -50.52 -6.98
C LEU A 607 -7.60 -51.48 -6.55
N SER A 608 -6.43 -50.92 -6.29
CA SER A 608 -5.23 -51.62 -5.84
C SER A 608 -4.69 -50.95 -4.58
N GLY A 609 -4.73 -51.62 -3.43
CA GLY A 609 -4.18 -51.08 -2.16
C GLY A 609 -2.67 -50.91 -2.26
N GLY A 610 -1.96 -52.00 -2.50
CA GLY A 610 -0.53 -51.99 -2.72
C GLY A 610 0.23 -52.51 -1.50
N GLY A 611 1.09 -51.69 -0.92
CA GLY A 611 1.99 -52.07 0.15
C GLY A 611 1.58 -51.48 1.48
N GLY A 612 0.88 -52.25 2.32
CA GLY A 612 0.65 -51.96 3.72
C GLY A 612 -0.76 -52.36 4.12
N ASN A 613 -1.41 -51.60 5.00
CA ASN A 613 -2.70 -52.04 5.55
C ASN A 613 -3.78 -51.10 5.05
N ASP A 614 -4.47 -51.50 3.99
CA ASP A 614 -5.30 -50.61 3.22
C ASP A 614 -6.79 -50.81 3.50
N THR A 615 -7.59 -49.77 3.27
CA THR A 615 -9.05 -49.85 3.29
C THR A 615 -9.58 -49.60 1.88
N ILE A 616 -10.28 -50.57 1.32
CA ILE A 616 -10.70 -50.58 -0.09
C ILE A 616 -12.23 -50.68 -0.14
N ASN A 617 -12.88 -49.66 -0.67
CA ASN A 617 -14.32 -49.63 -0.92
C ASN A 617 -14.57 -49.43 -2.41
N GLY A 618 -15.16 -50.42 -3.09
CA GLY A 618 -15.51 -50.30 -4.50
C GLY A 618 -16.60 -49.26 -4.74
N GLY A 619 -17.59 -49.19 -3.85
CA GLY A 619 -18.78 -48.37 -4.06
C GLY A 619 -19.75 -49.06 -5.02
N ALA A 620 -20.54 -48.27 -5.73
CA ALA A 620 -21.59 -48.74 -6.63
C ALA A 620 -21.08 -49.05 -8.03
N GLY A 621 -21.07 -50.33 -8.38
CA GLY A 621 -21.11 -50.86 -9.72
C GLY A 621 -20.56 -52.27 -9.81
N ASN A 622 -19.48 -52.52 -10.54
CA ASN A 622 -18.94 -53.90 -10.61
C ASN A 622 -17.43 -53.84 -10.59
N ASP A 623 -16.88 -53.92 -9.38
CA ASP A 623 -15.52 -53.46 -9.15
C ASP A 623 -14.51 -54.61 -9.10
N ARG A 624 -13.25 -54.27 -9.37
CA ARG A 624 -12.11 -55.18 -9.28
C ARG A 624 -11.19 -54.71 -8.17
N LEU A 625 -11.11 -55.48 -7.11
CA LEU A 625 -10.40 -55.10 -5.89
C LEU A 625 -9.18 -56.00 -5.68
N TYR A 626 -8.05 -55.37 -5.39
CA TYR A 626 -6.77 -56.01 -5.10
C TYR A 626 -6.19 -55.39 -3.82
N GLY A 627 -5.98 -56.20 -2.77
CA GLY A 627 -5.32 -55.73 -1.54
C GLY A 627 -3.80 -55.64 -1.71
N GLN A 628 -3.25 -56.62 -2.42
CA GLN A 628 -1.82 -56.89 -2.55
C GLN A 628 -1.16 -57.31 -1.23
N SER A 629 -0.34 -56.47 -0.59
CA SER A 629 0.53 -56.90 0.51
C SER A 629 0.25 -56.14 1.79
N GLY A 630 -0.04 -56.90 2.85
CA GLY A 630 -0.27 -56.41 4.20
C GLY A 630 -1.65 -56.85 4.67
N SER A 631 -2.24 -56.19 5.67
CA SER A 631 -3.55 -56.59 6.22
C SER A 631 -4.61 -55.60 5.77
N ASP A 632 -5.39 -55.98 4.78
CA ASP A 632 -6.31 -55.08 4.09
C ASP A 632 -7.75 -55.26 4.56
N THR A 633 -8.57 -54.21 4.42
CA THR A 633 -10.00 -54.23 4.75
C THR A 633 -10.80 -53.89 3.51
N PHE A 634 -11.59 -54.85 3.03
CA PHE A 634 -12.53 -54.63 1.93
C PHE A 634 -13.90 -54.27 2.51
N VAL A 635 -14.42 -53.09 2.15
CA VAL A 635 -15.70 -52.59 2.64
C VAL A 635 -16.78 -52.85 1.60
N PHE A 636 -17.95 -53.31 2.04
CA PHE A 636 -19.11 -53.48 1.17
C PHE A 636 -20.41 -53.05 1.86
N ALA A 637 -21.25 -52.34 1.12
CA ALA A 637 -22.55 -51.82 1.51
C ALA A 637 -23.67 -52.24 0.54
N VAL A 638 -24.92 -51.98 0.96
CA VAL A 638 -26.11 -52.26 0.14
C VAL A 638 -26.12 -51.33 -1.07
N GLY A 639 -26.18 -51.92 -2.27
CA GLY A 639 -26.25 -51.17 -3.53
C GLY A 639 -24.90 -51.04 -4.25
N ASP A 640 -23.84 -51.65 -3.71
CA ASP A 640 -22.49 -51.63 -4.27
C ASP A 640 -22.38 -52.45 -5.57
N GLY A 641 -23.33 -53.35 -5.84
CA GLY A 641 -23.39 -54.07 -7.12
C GLY A 641 -22.58 -55.37 -7.09
N SER A 642 -21.87 -55.74 -8.17
CA SER A 642 -21.23 -57.06 -8.30
C SER A 642 -19.71 -57.01 -8.35
N ASP A 643 -19.08 -57.11 -7.18
CA ASP A 643 -17.65 -56.87 -7.01
C ASP A 643 -16.84 -58.15 -6.94
N ARG A 644 -15.54 -58.03 -7.24
CA ARG A 644 -14.61 -59.14 -7.19
C ARG A 644 -13.29 -58.77 -6.51
N ILE A 645 -12.98 -59.53 -5.46
CA ILE A 645 -11.68 -59.50 -4.77
C ILE A 645 -10.81 -60.62 -5.35
N TYR A 646 -9.62 -60.26 -5.83
CA TYR A 646 -8.76 -61.17 -6.61
C TYR A 646 -7.69 -61.92 -5.79
N ASP A 647 -7.25 -61.34 -4.68
CA ASP A 647 -6.06 -61.77 -3.95
C ASP A 647 -6.21 -61.81 -2.41
N PHE A 648 -7.45 -61.93 -1.93
CA PHE A 648 -7.77 -62.03 -0.50
C PHE A 648 -6.92 -63.10 0.23
N GLN A 649 -6.31 -62.70 1.34
CA GLN A 649 -5.48 -63.53 2.19
C GLN A 649 -6.19 -63.85 3.51
N ASP A 650 -6.56 -65.13 3.66
CA ASP A 650 -7.12 -65.70 4.90
C ASP A 650 -6.27 -65.38 6.14
N ASP A 651 -6.95 -65.09 7.27
CA ASP A 651 -6.36 -64.69 8.56
C ASP A 651 -5.50 -63.41 8.52
N LEU A 652 -5.46 -62.70 7.38
CA LEU A 652 -4.69 -61.46 7.21
C LEU A 652 -5.58 -60.28 6.80
N ASP A 653 -6.45 -60.50 5.81
CA ASP A 653 -7.38 -59.50 5.30
C ASP A 653 -8.75 -59.60 5.99
N GLN A 654 -9.53 -58.51 5.92
CA GLN A 654 -10.84 -58.38 6.52
C GLN A 654 -11.88 -57.97 5.50
N LEU A 655 -13.12 -58.42 5.72
CA LEU A 655 -14.30 -58.01 4.96
C LEU A 655 -15.27 -57.29 5.90
N ASP A 656 -15.36 -55.96 5.78
CA ASP A 656 -16.26 -55.12 6.55
C ASP A 656 -17.65 -55.09 5.89
N LEU A 657 -18.64 -55.62 6.60
CA LEU A 657 -20.03 -55.70 6.15
C LEU A 657 -20.96 -55.03 7.16
N ASP A 658 -21.84 -54.14 6.72
CA ASP A 658 -22.93 -53.65 7.58
C ASP A 658 -23.99 -54.73 7.80
N LEU A 659 -23.71 -55.68 8.70
CA LEU A 659 -24.60 -56.79 9.04
C LEU A 659 -26.00 -56.30 9.44
N ALA A 660 -26.08 -55.17 10.17
CA ALA A 660 -27.35 -54.61 10.61
C ALA A 660 -28.15 -54.03 9.43
N GLY A 661 -27.50 -53.28 8.53
CA GLY A 661 -28.06 -52.77 7.29
C GLY A 661 -28.54 -53.88 6.35
N LEU A 662 -27.82 -54.99 6.30
CA LEU A 662 -28.15 -56.20 5.53
C LEU A 662 -29.20 -57.09 6.23
N GLY A 663 -29.59 -56.79 7.46
CA GLY A 663 -30.62 -57.53 8.20
C GLY A 663 -30.15 -58.84 8.84
N TYR A 664 -28.83 -59.02 9.06
CA TYR A 664 -28.24 -60.19 9.68
C TYR A 664 -27.77 -59.90 11.11
N GLY A 665 -28.13 -60.78 12.05
CA GLY A 665 -27.73 -60.64 13.46
C GLY A 665 -26.41 -61.32 13.85
N SER A 666 -25.74 -62.01 12.91
CA SER A 666 -24.44 -62.65 13.12
C SER A 666 -23.82 -63.09 11.79
N VAL A 667 -22.49 -63.16 11.71
CA VAL A 667 -21.73 -63.69 10.56
C VAL A 667 -22.17 -65.12 10.20
N ASN A 668 -22.42 -65.98 11.20
CA ASN A 668 -22.91 -67.34 10.97
C ASN A 668 -24.25 -67.38 10.23
N LEU A 669 -25.19 -66.49 10.58
CA LEU A 669 -26.48 -66.44 9.91
C LEU A 669 -26.32 -65.92 8.47
N LEU A 670 -25.48 -64.90 8.29
CA LEU A 670 -25.14 -64.34 6.98
C LEU A 670 -24.57 -65.43 6.06
N LEU A 671 -23.44 -66.06 6.43
CA LEU A 671 -22.76 -67.04 5.58
C LEU A 671 -23.65 -68.24 5.23
N ASN A 672 -24.47 -68.72 6.17
CA ASN A 672 -25.41 -69.82 5.89
C ASN A 672 -26.56 -69.44 4.94
N THR A 673 -26.81 -68.14 4.76
CA THR A 673 -27.92 -67.63 3.94
C THR A 673 -27.47 -67.24 2.53
N VAL A 674 -26.35 -66.51 2.42
CA VAL A 674 -25.93 -65.88 1.16
C VAL A 674 -24.68 -66.50 0.51
N ALA A 675 -23.88 -67.26 1.27
CA ALA A 675 -22.61 -67.76 0.75
C ALA A 675 -22.76 -69.04 -0.06
N SER A 676 -22.07 -69.12 -1.20
CA SER A 676 -21.97 -70.31 -2.03
C SER A 676 -20.53 -70.52 -2.54
N GLN A 677 -20.09 -71.78 -2.56
CA GLN A 677 -18.75 -72.14 -3.05
C GLN A 677 -18.82 -72.50 -4.55
N VAL A 678 -18.06 -71.79 -5.39
CA VAL A 678 -17.98 -72.02 -6.84
C VAL A 678 -16.53 -72.23 -7.26
N GLY A 679 -16.14 -73.51 -7.38
CA GLY A 679 -14.74 -73.89 -7.61
C GLY A 679 -13.88 -73.48 -6.41
N SER A 680 -12.77 -72.80 -6.65
CA SER A 680 -11.90 -72.25 -5.61
C SER A 680 -12.37 -70.92 -5.01
N ASN A 681 -13.56 -70.42 -5.38
CA ASN A 681 -14.00 -69.07 -5.05
C ASN A 681 -15.27 -69.08 -4.22
N VAL A 682 -15.44 -68.07 -3.37
CA VAL A 682 -16.68 -67.83 -2.62
C VAL A 682 -17.51 -66.76 -3.34
N ILE A 683 -18.82 -66.93 -3.36
CA ILE A 683 -19.78 -65.92 -3.81
C ILE A 683 -20.74 -65.64 -2.65
N LEU A 684 -20.81 -64.39 -2.20
CA LEU A 684 -21.84 -63.87 -1.30
C LEU A 684 -22.91 -63.19 -2.17
N ASP A 685 -24.11 -63.76 -2.26
CA ASP A 685 -25.19 -63.25 -3.11
C ASP A 685 -26.31 -62.63 -2.25
N PHE A 686 -26.39 -61.30 -2.29
CA PHE A 686 -27.38 -60.51 -1.57
C PHE A 686 -28.63 -60.21 -2.43
N GLY A 687 -28.74 -60.81 -3.61
CA GLY A 687 -29.87 -60.65 -4.52
C GLY A 687 -29.85 -59.30 -5.24
N ILE A 688 -30.84 -58.45 -4.97
CA ILE A 688 -30.92 -57.12 -5.62
C ILE A 688 -29.92 -56.12 -5.03
N ASP A 689 -29.36 -56.42 -3.87
CA ASP A 689 -28.48 -55.53 -3.11
C ASP A 689 -27.00 -55.69 -3.52
N GLY A 690 -26.67 -56.69 -4.35
CA GLY A 690 -25.32 -56.92 -4.90
C GLY A 690 -24.78 -58.33 -4.69
N THR A 691 -23.57 -58.58 -5.19
CA THR A 691 -22.83 -59.83 -4.99
C THR A 691 -21.35 -59.55 -4.78
N ILE A 692 -20.70 -60.28 -3.87
CA ILE A 692 -19.24 -60.23 -3.72
C ILE A 692 -18.67 -61.58 -4.15
N ARG A 693 -17.69 -61.57 -5.06
CA ARG A 693 -16.92 -62.75 -5.44
C ARG A 693 -15.51 -62.64 -4.87
N ILE A 694 -15.09 -63.64 -4.09
CA ILE A 694 -13.75 -63.70 -3.50
C ILE A 694 -13.02 -64.89 -4.11
N ASP A 695 -11.94 -64.61 -4.84
CA ASP A 695 -11.18 -65.65 -5.53
C ASP A 695 -10.25 -66.41 -4.56
N ASN A 696 -10.13 -67.72 -4.78
CA ASN A 696 -9.19 -68.61 -4.06
C ASN A 696 -9.36 -68.76 -2.54
N VAL A 697 -10.55 -68.48 -2.01
CA VAL A 697 -10.91 -68.62 -0.57
C VAL A 697 -11.95 -69.74 -0.34
N GLN A 698 -12.00 -70.34 0.86
CA GLN A 698 -13.11 -71.21 1.28
C GLN A 698 -14.07 -70.49 2.24
N ILE A 699 -15.36 -70.85 2.21
CA ILE A 699 -16.37 -70.26 3.13
C ILE A 699 -15.99 -70.41 4.62
N SER A 700 -15.25 -71.48 4.97
CA SER A 700 -14.80 -71.70 6.36
C SER A 700 -13.84 -70.64 6.89
N ASP A 701 -13.14 -69.99 5.98
CA ASP A 701 -12.00 -69.11 6.26
C ASP A 701 -12.55 -67.72 6.64
N LEU A 702 -13.60 -67.27 5.94
CA LEU A 702 -14.30 -65.99 6.17
C LEU A 702 -14.98 -65.83 7.54
N LEU A 703 -15.08 -66.86 8.38
CA LEU A 703 -15.82 -66.78 9.65
C LEU A 703 -15.18 -65.76 10.61
N ASN A 704 -13.85 -65.64 10.59
CA ASN A 704 -13.10 -64.75 11.48
C ASN A 704 -12.67 -63.44 10.81
N ASP A 705 -12.77 -63.38 9.48
CA ASP A 705 -12.32 -62.23 8.69
C ASP A 705 -13.45 -61.24 8.39
N ILE A 706 -14.71 -61.62 8.61
CA ILE A 706 -15.85 -60.69 8.53
C ILE A 706 -16.01 -59.95 9.86
N ILE A 707 -15.98 -58.62 9.81
CA ILE A 707 -16.09 -57.73 10.98
C ILE A 707 -17.46 -57.07 11.13
#